data_AF-A0AAN9G6F4-F1
#
_entry.id   AF-A0AAN9G6F4-F1
#
_cell.length_a   1.000
_cell.length_b   1.000
_cell.length_c   1.000
_cell.angle_alpha   90.00
_cell.angle_beta   90.00
_cell.angle_gamma   90.00
#
_symmetry.space_group_name_H-M   'P 1'
#
loop_
_entity.id
_entity.type
_entity.pdbx_description
1 polymer ?
#
loop_
_entity_poly.entity_id
_entity_poly.type
_entity_poly.pdbx_seq_one_letter_code
_entity_poly.pdbx_strand_id
1 'polypeptide(L)'
;MASRDLSKTFEDVESDDPSLETSVPTDLTMSPDYSEREGGRSKKRHITKQLIERKQLVHDMQVLKIELSQKNMTIESHKVEHIQRVEELEEKLHDVTHQKQILQARLESELQIQQDEAKKRQQMVSKELELVRTKQQHLEAANERLREKAGDVRKSLRDLSLSEEKYYQLKGLQEEELSLRDYVAICLYEAVKPLQTEVEQLRMTGRAQDDQVSSTVSELQQLRKRLEEEHQAHAELRVQYQKMTMEFAETKTRVKTDDYKVENYDKVKYERDNYEHDQMDAHRQLVVLEGAHSNLQKERDDLAKELSAAKQSLTLLKQDKDYLSRQLSDGSNRSTFAEEKIQQLSRQLEDAKQAREEMYEKYVASRDQYKSEYENKLREELEQIRIRTNAEIDRLRTSTKEMYERENRNLREARDMAVAERERIQVAERDASAKYEQLLNQYRELQSKSESRVSDVRNDLKVKAFEAERSQMVYEETLKNLKDSEIEVEKLQKKAEMLTKEYYALQTAMEKRVVEMETQLSEKNTKLDTYERLEKEMDDVILQAAEVDNENEAEKVLFSYGYGANVPSTAKRRMQHSVQLARRVLQLERANTSMRKEIEREKTKTKQFAEELASSNAILDQAQQPYNYLIESIKVRDRQVKQQQKHIEMLEHDLRKLEEERTEMIQSKNQMALDLERLLNQREEMAMMKQVLMGMSARQESRQKGPGEVSRPKSASLHLSRSQRRNDFELHDDLEVFKPGPLSMTQPPQLGKKLKKKNASQATNYSKVYGYATK
;
A
#
# COMPACT_ATOMS: atom_id res chain seq x y z
N MET A 1 -60.21 -14.45 -23.74
CA MET A 1 -60.58 -13.94 -25.08
C MET A 1 -59.84 -12.63 -25.29
N ALA A 2 -59.32 -12.36 -26.50
CA ALA A 2 -58.36 -11.29 -26.83
C ALA A 2 -57.02 -11.41 -26.06
N SER A 3 -55.84 -11.66 -26.64
CA SER A 3 -55.42 -11.82 -28.05
C SER A 3 -55.39 -10.54 -28.89
N ARG A 4 -54.25 -10.34 -29.60
CA ARG A 4 -53.88 -9.24 -30.52
C ARG A 4 -53.46 -7.92 -29.87
N ASP A 5 -52.58 -7.10 -30.47
CA ASP A 5 -51.52 -7.30 -31.49
C ASP A 5 -50.57 -6.06 -31.44
N LEU A 6 -49.59 -5.96 -32.36
CA LEU A 6 -48.54 -4.93 -32.59
C LEU A 6 -47.15 -5.36 -32.08
N SER A 7 -46.22 -5.88 -32.91
CA SER A 7 -45.64 -5.40 -34.19
C SER A 7 -44.64 -4.26 -33.97
N LYS A 8 -43.33 -4.54 -33.96
CA LYS A 8 -42.42 -4.59 -35.12
C LYS A 8 -42.27 -3.25 -35.88
N THR A 9 -41.18 -2.55 -35.58
CA THR A 9 -40.32 -1.65 -36.39
C THR A 9 -39.09 -1.37 -35.49
N PHE A 10 -37.85 -1.17 -35.95
CA PHE A 10 -37.31 -0.92 -37.29
C PHE A 10 -36.24 -1.95 -37.71
N GLU A 11 -35.91 -1.94 -39.00
CA GLU A 11 -34.78 -2.64 -39.63
C GLU A 11 -33.64 -1.64 -39.96
N ASP A 12 -32.48 -2.18 -40.33
CA ASP A 12 -31.38 -1.59 -41.12
C ASP A 12 -30.75 -0.24 -40.73
N VAL A 13 -29.51 -0.33 -40.21
CA VAL A 13 -28.41 0.55 -40.64
C VAL A 13 -27.22 -0.35 -40.98
N GLU A 14 -26.82 -0.36 -42.25
CA GLU A 14 -25.56 -0.94 -42.71
C GLU A 14 -24.38 -0.03 -42.31
N SER A 15 -23.30 -0.59 -41.79
CA SER A 15 -22.00 0.10 -41.75
C SER A 15 -20.82 -0.87 -41.64
N ASP A 16 -20.24 -1.19 -42.80
CA ASP A 16 -18.83 -1.50 -43.07
C ASP A 16 -18.02 -2.29 -42.02
N ASP A 17 -17.83 -3.57 -42.33
CA ASP A 17 -16.69 -4.38 -41.89
C ASP A 17 -15.35 -3.74 -42.33
N PRO A 18 -14.29 -3.82 -41.51
CA PRO A 18 -13.12 -4.49 -42.06
C PRO A 18 -12.52 -5.53 -41.10
N SER A 19 -12.80 -6.78 -41.42
CA SER A 19 -12.13 -7.98 -40.94
C SER A 19 -10.62 -7.87 -41.17
N LEU A 20 -9.88 -7.71 -40.07
CA LEU A 20 -8.44 -7.42 -40.10
C LEU A 20 -7.62 -8.70 -40.24
N GLU A 21 -7.85 -9.45 -41.33
CA GLU A 21 -7.00 -10.55 -41.76
C GLU A 21 -5.61 -10.01 -42.15
N THR A 22 -4.65 -10.07 -41.22
CA THR A 22 -3.23 -9.82 -41.52
C THR A 22 -2.63 -10.99 -42.32
N SER A 23 -3.08 -11.16 -43.55
CA SER A 23 -2.39 -11.98 -44.55
C SER A 23 -1.04 -11.33 -44.89
N VAL A 24 0.01 -12.16 -44.97
CA VAL A 24 1.37 -11.69 -45.31
C VAL A 24 1.90 -12.47 -46.51
N PRO A 25 1.73 -11.95 -47.74
CA PRO A 25 2.36 -12.50 -48.94
C PRO A 25 3.28 -11.50 -49.63
N THR A 26 4.54 -11.91 -49.86
CA THR A 26 5.48 -11.35 -50.86
C THR A 26 5.95 -9.87 -50.67
N ASP A 27 7.09 -9.44 -51.23
CA ASP A 27 8.01 -10.15 -52.14
C ASP A 27 9.49 -10.00 -51.75
N LEU A 28 10.32 -10.86 -52.36
CA LEU A 28 11.78 -10.82 -52.33
C LEU A 28 12.31 -9.72 -53.24
N THR A 29 13.37 -9.02 -52.83
CA THR A 29 14.63 -8.83 -53.60
C THR A 29 15.52 -7.79 -52.94
N MET A 30 16.72 -8.20 -52.49
CA MET A 30 17.90 -7.34 -52.39
C MET A 30 19.15 -8.20 -52.57
N SER A 31 19.46 -8.48 -53.83
CA SER A 31 20.71 -9.15 -54.22
C SER A 31 21.92 -8.27 -53.90
N PRO A 32 23.02 -8.81 -53.36
CA PRO A 32 24.31 -8.14 -53.40
C PRO A 32 24.88 -8.25 -54.82
N ASP A 33 24.61 -7.22 -55.64
CA ASP A 33 25.00 -7.20 -57.06
C ASP A 33 26.53 -7.24 -57.27
N TYR A 34 26.97 -7.82 -58.40
CA TYR A 34 28.28 -8.45 -58.57
C TYR A 34 28.96 -8.09 -59.91
N SER A 35 29.23 -6.80 -60.12
CA SER A 35 30.02 -6.26 -61.24
C SER A 35 30.73 -4.96 -60.80
N GLU A 36 31.92 -4.55 -61.28
CA GLU A 36 32.89 -5.07 -62.25
C GLU A 36 34.27 -5.22 -61.55
N ARG A 37 35.13 -6.24 -61.79
CA ARG A 37 35.78 -6.76 -63.01
C ARG A 37 36.95 -5.90 -63.52
N GLU A 38 38.17 -6.16 -63.02
CA GLU A 38 39.40 -6.36 -63.83
C GLU A 38 40.68 -6.62 -62.98
N GLY A 39 41.76 -7.12 -63.64
CA GLY A 39 43.05 -6.41 -63.49
C GLY A 39 44.23 -7.01 -62.69
N GLY A 40 44.10 -8.14 -61.99
CA GLY A 40 45.26 -8.94 -61.52
C GLY A 40 46.25 -8.29 -60.50
N ARG A 41 47.34 -9.03 -60.24
CA ARG A 41 48.52 -8.67 -59.39
C ARG A 41 48.27 -8.09 -57.98
N SER A 42 48.17 -9.00 -57.01
CA SER A 42 48.69 -8.88 -55.63
C SER A 42 49.03 -7.46 -55.12
N LYS A 43 48.00 -6.69 -54.75
CA LYS A 43 48.14 -5.49 -53.91
C LYS A 43 47.05 -5.49 -52.84
N LYS A 44 47.44 -5.22 -51.60
CA LYS A 44 46.54 -5.10 -50.45
C LYS A 44 45.56 -3.95 -50.74
N ARG A 45 44.25 -4.21 -50.85
CA ARG A 45 43.23 -3.14 -50.83
C ARG A 45 43.37 -2.40 -49.49
N HIS A 46 43.86 -1.17 -49.51
CA HIS A 46 43.92 -0.36 -48.29
C HIS A 46 42.49 -0.06 -47.84
N ILE A 47 42.11 -0.60 -46.69
CA ILE A 47 40.91 -0.20 -45.97
C ILE A 47 41.20 1.18 -45.37
N THR A 48 40.85 2.24 -46.08
CA THR A 48 41.02 3.60 -45.58
C THR A 48 40.12 3.82 -44.37
N LYS A 49 40.62 4.57 -43.37
CA LYS A 49 39.93 4.83 -42.09
C LYS A 49 38.49 5.34 -42.31
N GLN A 50 38.33 6.27 -43.26
CA GLN A 50 37.04 6.82 -43.70
C GLN A 50 36.03 5.76 -44.18
N LEU A 51 36.47 4.65 -44.77
CA LEU A 51 35.57 3.58 -45.24
C LEU A 51 35.08 2.71 -44.07
N ILE A 52 35.89 2.55 -43.02
CA ILE A 52 35.46 1.91 -41.76
C ILE A 52 34.50 2.84 -41.03
N GLU A 53 34.87 4.11 -40.86
CA GLU A 53 34.04 5.13 -40.20
C GLU A 53 32.68 5.29 -40.89
N ARG A 54 32.63 5.34 -42.22
CA ARG A 54 31.37 5.38 -42.97
C ARG A 54 30.53 4.10 -42.80
N LYS A 55 31.16 2.92 -42.65
CA LYS A 55 30.42 1.67 -42.38
C LYS A 55 29.93 1.57 -40.93
N GLN A 56 30.71 2.06 -39.96
CA GLN A 56 30.26 2.17 -38.57
C GLN A 56 29.09 3.14 -38.46
N LEU A 57 29.19 4.36 -38.99
CA LEU A 57 28.09 5.33 -38.98
C LEU A 57 26.81 4.82 -39.66
N VAL A 58 26.91 4.01 -40.71
CA VAL A 58 25.75 3.34 -41.33
C VAL A 58 25.18 2.25 -40.42
N HIS A 59 26.02 1.47 -39.75
CA HIS A 59 25.58 0.46 -38.78
C HIS A 59 24.95 1.08 -37.52
N ASP A 60 25.59 2.11 -36.95
CA ASP A 60 25.08 2.87 -35.81
C ASP A 60 23.73 3.53 -36.14
N MET A 61 23.58 4.06 -37.37
CA MET A 61 22.29 4.56 -37.87
C MET A 61 21.24 3.44 -38.07
N GLN A 62 21.63 2.22 -38.42
CA GLN A 62 20.72 1.06 -38.44
C GLN A 62 20.30 0.66 -37.01
N VAL A 63 21.24 0.61 -36.06
CA VAL A 63 20.95 0.32 -34.64
C VAL A 63 20.01 1.38 -34.07
N LEU A 64 20.27 2.67 -34.28
CA LEU A 64 19.39 3.76 -33.85
C LEU A 64 18.00 3.70 -34.51
N LYS A 65 17.88 3.26 -35.77
CA LYS A 65 16.58 3.00 -36.40
C LYS A 65 15.84 1.82 -35.76
N ILE A 66 16.55 0.75 -35.38
CA ILE A 66 15.98 -0.40 -34.67
C ILE A 66 15.54 0.01 -33.26
N GLU A 67 16.36 0.75 -32.50
CA GLU A 67 15.99 1.28 -31.19
C GLU A 67 14.79 2.23 -31.25
N LEU A 68 14.73 3.12 -32.25
CA LEU A 68 13.60 4.01 -32.46
C LEU A 68 12.33 3.21 -32.82
N SER A 69 12.46 2.19 -33.68
CA SER A 69 11.35 1.28 -34.00
C SER A 69 10.86 0.52 -32.77
N GLN A 70 11.77 0.02 -31.92
CA GLN A 70 11.43 -0.66 -30.67
C GLN A 70 10.74 0.28 -29.69
N LYS A 71 11.24 1.52 -29.52
CA LYS A 71 10.60 2.53 -28.66
C LYS A 71 9.22 2.93 -29.17
N ASN A 72 9.05 3.06 -30.49
CA ASN A 72 7.73 3.30 -31.09
C ASN A 72 6.80 2.12 -30.83
N MET A 73 7.26 0.87 -30.98
CA MET A 73 6.45 -0.32 -30.64
C MET A 73 6.06 -0.36 -29.15
N THR A 74 6.94 0.02 -28.22
CA THR A 74 6.56 0.10 -26.78
C THR A 74 5.59 1.23 -26.49
N ILE A 75 5.69 2.36 -27.21
CA ILE A 75 4.73 3.46 -27.10
C ILE A 75 3.36 3.01 -27.63
N GLU A 76 3.32 2.27 -28.74
CA GLU A 76 2.06 1.74 -29.29
C GLU A 76 1.44 0.66 -28.40
N SER A 77 2.26 -0.22 -27.79
CA SER A 77 1.80 -1.17 -26.75
C SER A 77 1.11 -0.44 -25.60
N HIS A 78 1.77 0.57 -25.01
CA HIS A 78 1.20 1.34 -23.92
C HIS A 78 -0.03 2.18 -24.32
N LYS A 79 -0.12 2.65 -25.57
CA LYS A 79 -1.37 3.25 -26.08
C LYS A 79 -2.51 2.23 -26.12
N VAL A 80 -2.27 1.03 -26.65
CA VAL A 80 -3.29 -0.03 -26.71
C VAL A 80 -3.71 -0.46 -25.30
N GLU A 81 -2.76 -0.64 -24.38
CA GLU A 81 -3.03 -0.90 -22.96
C GLU A 81 -3.87 0.23 -22.33
N HIS A 82 -3.59 1.49 -22.64
CA HIS A 82 -4.37 2.63 -22.15
C HIS A 82 -5.77 2.72 -22.78
N ILE A 83 -5.92 2.41 -24.07
CA ILE A 83 -7.22 2.38 -24.77
C ILE A 83 -8.09 1.27 -24.18
N GLN A 84 -7.58 0.05 -24.07
CA GLN A 84 -8.26 -1.06 -23.40
C GLN A 84 -8.63 -0.72 -21.95
N ARG A 85 -7.79 0.03 -21.24
CA ARG A 85 -8.08 0.48 -19.87
C ARG A 85 -9.16 1.57 -19.81
N VAL A 86 -9.32 2.38 -20.86
CA VAL A 86 -10.43 3.34 -20.99
C VAL A 86 -11.71 2.59 -21.33
N GLU A 87 -11.70 1.71 -22.32
CA GLU A 87 -12.84 0.85 -22.70
C GLU A 87 -13.36 0.05 -21.48
N GLU A 88 -12.45 -0.57 -20.72
CA GLU A 88 -12.76 -1.25 -19.45
C GLU A 88 -13.44 -0.35 -18.40
N LEU A 89 -13.14 0.95 -18.39
CA LEU A 89 -13.70 1.91 -17.43
C LEU A 89 -15.02 2.50 -17.92
N GLU A 90 -15.17 2.65 -19.25
CA GLU A 90 -16.41 3.08 -19.90
C GLU A 90 -17.48 1.98 -19.83
N GLU A 91 -17.12 0.71 -20.02
CA GLU A 91 -18.01 -0.44 -19.80
C GLU A 91 -18.49 -0.50 -18.34
N LYS A 92 -17.57 -0.43 -17.37
CA LYS A 92 -17.91 -0.42 -15.94
C LYS A 92 -18.73 0.81 -15.53
N LEU A 93 -18.51 1.96 -16.18
CA LEU A 93 -19.36 3.14 -16.01
C LEU A 93 -20.76 2.89 -16.57
N HIS A 94 -20.87 2.26 -17.74
CA HIS A 94 -22.15 1.88 -18.35
C HIS A 94 -22.94 0.96 -17.42
N ASP A 95 -22.33 -0.12 -16.94
CA ASP A 95 -22.90 -1.04 -15.94
C ASP A 95 -23.43 -0.31 -14.71
N VAL A 96 -22.63 0.57 -14.10
CA VAL A 96 -23.03 1.34 -12.91
C VAL A 96 -24.17 2.31 -13.23
N THR A 97 -24.19 2.93 -14.41
CA THR A 97 -25.33 3.78 -14.82
C THR A 97 -26.60 2.97 -15.10
N HIS A 98 -26.49 1.77 -15.67
CA HIS A 98 -27.62 0.88 -15.92
C HIS A 98 -28.19 0.32 -14.61
N GLN A 99 -27.34 -0.12 -13.68
CA GLN A 99 -27.74 -0.51 -12.32
C GLN A 99 -28.43 0.65 -11.58
N LYS A 100 -27.90 1.88 -11.69
CA LYS A 100 -28.56 3.08 -11.16
C LYS A 100 -29.96 3.29 -11.76
N GLN A 101 -30.10 3.17 -13.08
CA GLN A 101 -31.41 3.30 -13.76
C GLN A 101 -32.40 2.22 -13.29
N ILE A 102 -31.97 0.97 -13.16
CA ILE A 102 -32.81 -0.13 -12.63
C ILE A 102 -33.25 0.15 -11.20
N LEU A 103 -32.33 0.58 -10.32
CA LEU A 103 -32.65 0.91 -8.93
C LEU A 103 -33.59 2.12 -8.83
N GLN A 104 -33.41 3.14 -9.66
CA GLN A 104 -34.30 4.29 -9.73
C GLN A 104 -35.71 3.88 -10.20
N ALA A 105 -35.82 3.11 -11.28
CA ALA A 105 -37.11 2.62 -11.79
C ALA A 105 -37.83 1.70 -10.78
N ARG A 106 -37.09 0.89 -10.01
CA ARG A 106 -37.65 0.11 -8.89
C ARG A 106 -38.19 1.00 -7.77
N LEU A 107 -37.43 2.03 -7.36
CA LEU A 107 -37.86 2.97 -6.32
C LEU A 107 -39.08 3.78 -6.75
N GLU A 108 -39.13 4.24 -8.00
CA GLU A 108 -40.28 4.94 -8.59
C GLU A 108 -41.53 4.02 -8.64
N SER A 109 -41.34 2.74 -8.99
CA SER A 109 -42.41 1.73 -8.97
C SER A 109 -42.92 1.46 -7.54
N GLU A 110 -42.03 1.26 -6.56
CA GLU A 110 -42.42 1.06 -5.15
C GLU A 110 -43.14 2.28 -4.58
N LEU A 111 -42.69 3.50 -4.90
CA LEU A 111 -43.36 4.75 -4.52
C LEU A 111 -44.76 4.85 -5.15
N GLN A 112 -44.92 4.50 -6.43
CA GLN A 112 -46.22 4.49 -7.09
C GLN A 112 -47.17 3.46 -6.45
N ILE A 113 -46.69 2.25 -6.17
CA ILE A 113 -47.46 1.19 -5.49
C ILE A 113 -47.90 1.66 -4.10
N GLN A 114 -47.00 2.24 -3.30
CA GLN A 114 -47.35 2.77 -1.97
C GLN A 114 -48.35 3.94 -2.04
N GLN A 115 -48.24 4.84 -3.03
CA GLN A 115 -49.20 5.90 -3.24
C GLN A 115 -50.58 5.36 -3.62
N ASP A 116 -50.66 4.37 -4.51
CA ASP A 116 -51.95 3.80 -4.94
C ASP A 116 -52.56 2.88 -3.88
N GLU A 117 -51.76 2.22 -3.05
CA GLU A 117 -52.24 1.60 -1.81
C GLU A 117 -52.78 2.64 -0.82
N ALA A 118 -52.07 3.74 -0.59
CA ALA A 118 -52.54 4.81 0.31
C ALA A 118 -53.89 5.39 -0.17
N LYS A 119 -54.03 5.66 -1.48
CA LYS A 119 -55.30 6.08 -2.09
C LYS A 119 -56.40 5.03 -1.90
N LYS A 120 -56.12 3.74 -2.11
CA LYS A 120 -57.09 2.64 -1.88
C LYS A 120 -57.52 2.56 -0.42
N ARG A 121 -56.59 2.64 0.54
CA ARG A 121 -56.88 2.65 1.99
C ARG A 121 -57.73 3.86 2.36
N GLN A 122 -57.40 5.06 1.85
CA GLN A 122 -58.19 6.28 2.06
C GLN A 122 -59.61 6.17 1.48
N GLN A 123 -59.77 5.59 0.29
CA GLN A 123 -61.08 5.34 -0.32
C GLN A 123 -61.93 4.32 0.46
N MET A 124 -61.30 3.27 1.01
CA MET A 124 -62.00 2.31 1.87
C MET A 124 -62.48 2.98 3.16
N VAL A 125 -61.61 3.72 3.85
CA VAL A 125 -61.97 4.48 5.06
C VAL A 125 -63.07 5.52 4.77
N SER A 126 -63.05 6.20 3.61
CA SER A 126 -64.13 7.13 3.23
C SER A 126 -65.47 6.41 3.08
N LYS A 127 -65.49 5.25 2.39
CA LYS A 127 -66.71 4.45 2.22
C LYS A 127 -67.23 3.87 3.53
N GLU A 128 -66.35 3.44 4.42
CA GLU A 128 -66.70 2.98 5.76
C GLU A 128 -67.28 4.11 6.61
N LEU A 129 -66.69 5.31 6.57
CA LEU A 129 -67.23 6.50 7.23
C LEU A 129 -68.58 6.94 6.65
N GLU A 130 -68.78 6.86 5.33
CA GLU A 130 -70.07 7.13 4.67
C GLU A 130 -71.15 6.11 5.06
N LEU A 131 -70.79 4.82 5.16
CA LEU A 131 -71.69 3.75 5.60
C LEU A 131 -72.04 3.87 7.09
N VAL A 132 -71.08 4.23 7.94
CA VAL A 132 -71.33 4.56 9.36
C VAL A 132 -72.22 5.80 9.48
N ARG A 133 -71.96 6.86 8.72
CA ARG A 133 -72.73 8.11 8.75
C ARG A 133 -74.17 7.93 8.28
N THR A 134 -74.40 7.18 7.20
CA THR A 134 -75.76 6.87 6.72
C THR A 134 -76.51 5.95 7.70
N LYS A 135 -75.83 4.98 8.31
CA LYS A 135 -76.40 4.17 9.40
C LYS A 135 -76.73 5.01 10.64
N GLN A 136 -75.88 5.96 11.01
CA GLN A 136 -76.14 6.90 12.11
C GLN A 136 -77.38 7.75 11.82
N GLN A 137 -77.46 8.38 10.63
CA GLN A 137 -78.63 9.17 10.22
C GLN A 137 -79.93 8.35 10.24
N HIS A 138 -79.87 7.07 9.83
CA HIS A 138 -81.03 6.18 9.89
C HIS A 138 -81.44 5.85 11.34
N LEU A 139 -80.48 5.64 12.23
CA LEU A 139 -80.73 5.41 13.66
C LEU A 139 -81.26 6.68 14.36
N GLU A 140 -80.76 7.86 14.00
CA GLU A 140 -81.25 9.15 14.51
C GLU A 140 -82.71 9.38 14.11
N ALA A 141 -83.04 9.26 12.82
CA ALA A 141 -84.41 9.37 12.32
C ALA A 141 -85.36 8.28 12.89
N ALA A 142 -84.86 7.07 13.16
CA ALA A 142 -85.63 6.04 13.85
C ALA A 142 -85.88 6.39 15.33
N ASN A 143 -84.90 6.97 16.03
CA ASN A 143 -85.00 7.40 17.42
C ASN A 143 -85.96 8.60 17.57
N GLU A 144 -85.95 9.54 16.64
CA GLU A 144 -86.94 10.63 16.57
C GLU A 144 -88.37 10.08 16.41
N ARG A 145 -88.60 9.17 15.45
CA ARG A 145 -89.91 8.50 15.25
C ARG A 145 -90.35 7.69 16.48
N LEU A 146 -89.41 7.07 17.21
CA LEU A 146 -89.71 6.35 18.46
C LEU A 146 -90.05 7.32 19.61
N ARG A 147 -89.37 8.47 19.69
CA ARG A 147 -89.68 9.54 20.66
C ARG A 147 -91.04 10.19 20.39
N GLU A 148 -91.38 10.42 19.12
CA GLU A 148 -92.68 10.89 18.68
C GLU A 148 -93.78 9.91 19.09
N LYS A 149 -93.68 8.64 18.69
CA LYS A 149 -94.62 7.58 19.10
C LYS A 149 -94.75 7.43 20.62
N ALA A 150 -93.65 7.46 21.36
CA ALA A 150 -93.68 7.43 22.84
C ALA A 150 -94.31 8.69 23.44
N GLY A 151 -94.14 9.85 22.79
CA GLY A 151 -94.84 11.09 23.11
C GLY A 151 -96.34 10.98 22.86
N ASP A 152 -96.77 10.35 21.78
CA ASP A 152 -98.17 10.17 21.43
C ASP A 152 -98.88 9.15 22.33
N VAL A 153 -98.21 8.05 22.71
CA VAL A 153 -98.70 7.15 23.78
C VAL A 153 -98.84 7.89 25.12
N ARG A 154 -97.93 8.82 25.44
CA ARG A 154 -98.07 9.69 26.62
C ARG A 154 -99.15 10.77 26.49
N LYS A 155 -99.61 11.10 25.29
CA LYS A 155 -100.78 11.98 25.06
C LYS A 155 -102.07 11.18 25.18
N SER A 156 -102.14 9.99 24.59
CA SER A 156 -103.37 9.17 24.58
C SER A 156 -103.76 8.66 25.98
N LEU A 157 -102.79 8.48 26.88
CA LEU A 157 -103.01 8.01 28.26
C LEU A 157 -103.30 9.11 29.31
N ARG A 158 -103.63 10.36 28.91
CA ARG A 158 -103.85 11.44 29.90
C ARG A 158 -105.19 11.37 30.65
N ASP A 159 -106.28 11.00 29.97
CA ASP A 159 -107.64 11.06 30.54
C ASP A 159 -108.28 9.66 30.58
N LEU A 160 -107.96 8.90 31.64
CA LEU A 160 -108.30 7.48 31.80
C LEU A 160 -109.59 7.22 32.62
N SER A 161 -110.41 8.24 32.87
CA SER A 161 -111.63 8.13 33.67
C SER A 161 -112.77 7.42 32.89
N LEU A 162 -113.03 6.16 33.22
CA LEU A 162 -114.17 5.39 32.69
C LEU A 162 -115.45 5.59 33.51
N SER A 163 -116.59 5.57 32.82
CA SER A 163 -117.91 5.35 33.43
C SER A 163 -118.22 3.85 33.52
N GLU A 164 -119.08 3.49 34.48
CA GLU A 164 -119.49 2.10 34.79
C GLU A 164 -119.98 1.35 33.54
N GLU A 165 -120.89 1.98 32.79
CA GLU A 165 -121.47 1.47 31.54
C GLU A 165 -120.39 1.15 30.49
N LYS A 166 -119.37 2.00 30.37
CA LYS A 166 -118.29 1.85 29.38
C LYS A 166 -117.27 0.80 29.80
N TYR A 167 -116.99 0.66 31.09
CA TYR A 167 -116.15 -0.43 31.61
C TYR A 167 -116.76 -1.79 31.26
N TYR A 168 -118.07 -2.00 31.50
CA TYR A 168 -118.72 -3.27 31.14
C TYR A 168 -118.79 -3.52 29.63
N GLN A 169 -118.89 -2.47 28.80
CA GLN A 169 -118.82 -2.60 27.34
C GLN A 169 -117.43 -3.03 26.87
N LEU A 170 -116.37 -2.37 27.34
CA LEU A 170 -114.99 -2.63 26.91
C LEU A 170 -114.45 -3.96 27.46
N LYS A 171 -114.87 -4.37 28.66
CA LYS A 171 -114.53 -5.67 29.27
C LYS A 171 -115.19 -6.88 28.57
N GLY A 172 -116.13 -6.65 27.64
CA GLY A 172 -116.72 -7.68 26.79
C GLY A 172 -115.93 -7.99 25.50
N LEU A 173 -114.90 -7.20 25.18
CA LEU A 173 -114.04 -7.35 23.99
C LEU A 173 -112.77 -8.16 24.32
N GLN A 174 -112.13 -8.75 23.31
CA GLN A 174 -110.87 -9.49 23.51
C GLN A 174 -109.66 -8.54 23.59
N GLU A 175 -108.61 -8.89 24.32
CA GLU A 175 -107.43 -8.03 24.55
C GLU A 175 -106.75 -7.55 23.25
N GLU A 176 -106.88 -8.30 22.15
CA GLU A 176 -106.36 -7.93 20.81
C GLU A 176 -107.20 -6.83 20.11
N GLU A 177 -108.44 -6.61 20.55
CA GLU A 177 -109.38 -5.60 20.01
C GLU A 177 -109.38 -4.28 20.81
N LEU A 178 -108.88 -4.29 22.05
CA LEU A 178 -108.81 -3.09 22.89
C LEU A 178 -107.68 -2.17 22.45
N SER A 179 -107.93 -0.85 22.46
CA SER A 179 -106.82 0.11 22.36
C SER A 179 -106.02 0.12 23.68
N LEU A 180 -104.72 0.43 23.58
CA LEU A 180 -103.84 0.57 24.76
C LEU A 180 -104.37 1.58 25.79
N ARG A 181 -105.14 2.59 25.35
CA ARG A 181 -105.80 3.54 26.26
C ARG A 181 -106.92 2.87 27.04
N ASP A 182 -107.75 2.09 26.35
CA ASP A 182 -108.94 1.47 26.93
C ASP A 182 -108.56 0.32 27.87
N TYR A 183 -107.55 -0.48 27.51
CA TYR A 183 -106.96 -1.50 28.38
C TYR A 183 -106.43 -0.89 29.69
N VAL A 184 -105.59 0.15 29.60
CA VAL A 184 -105.04 0.84 30.79
C VAL A 184 -106.15 1.53 31.60
N ALA A 185 -107.20 2.04 30.95
CA ALA A 185 -108.36 2.61 31.64
C ALA A 185 -109.19 1.54 32.38
N ILE A 186 -109.35 0.33 31.83
CA ILE A 186 -109.99 -0.80 32.54
C ILE A 186 -109.18 -1.17 33.77
N CYS A 187 -107.87 -1.39 33.65
CA CYS A 187 -107.03 -1.74 34.81
C CYS A 187 -107.06 -0.65 35.89
N LEU A 188 -107.09 0.63 35.49
CA LEU A 188 -107.26 1.75 36.42
C LEU A 188 -108.65 1.73 37.09
N TYR A 189 -109.72 1.47 36.32
CA TYR A 189 -111.08 1.37 36.84
C TYR A 189 -111.21 0.23 37.85
N GLU A 190 -110.70 -0.96 37.53
CA GLU A 190 -110.71 -2.14 38.41
C GLU A 190 -109.90 -1.97 39.70
N ALA A 191 -108.79 -1.22 39.66
CA ALA A 191 -108.02 -0.91 40.86
C ALA A 191 -108.65 0.20 41.71
N VAL A 192 -109.22 1.24 41.08
CA VAL A 192 -109.72 2.43 41.77
C VAL A 192 -111.14 2.25 42.31
N LYS A 193 -112.02 1.51 41.63
CA LYS A 193 -113.41 1.31 42.07
C LYS A 193 -113.59 0.58 43.41
N PRO A 194 -112.92 -0.56 43.72
CA PRO A 194 -113.05 -1.19 45.03
C PRO A 194 -112.64 -0.23 46.15
N LEU A 195 -111.55 0.52 45.97
CA LEU A 195 -111.08 1.55 46.91
C LEU A 195 -112.07 2.72 47.04
N GLN A 196 -112.71 3.15 45.95
CA GLN A 196 -113.79 4.15 46.02
C GLN A 196 -115.00 3.65 46.81
N THR A 197 -115.43 2.40 46.59
CA THR A 197 -116.53 1.81 47.37
C THR A 197 -116.16 1.56 48.82
N GLU A 198 -114.92 1.16 49.12
CA GLU A 198 -114.43 0.98 50.49
C GLU A 198 -114.37 2.32 51.23
N VAL A 199 -113.83 3.37 50.61
CA VAL A 199 -113.81 4.73 51.19
C VAL A 199 -115.22 5.26 51.44
N GLU A 200 -116.18 5.04 50.54
CA GLU A 200 -117.56 5.50 50.75
C GLU A 200 -118.32 4.63 51.78
N GLN A 201 -118.05 3.32 51.85
CA GLN A 201 -118.54 2.46 52.93
C GLN A 201 -117.99 2.90 54.30
N LEU A 202 -116.68 3.18 54.40
CA LEU A 202 -116.05 3.69 55.62
C LEU A 202 -116.58 5.07 56.04
N ARG A 203 -116.94 5.93 55.07
CA ARG A 203 -117.64 7.20 55.35
C ARG A 203 -119.06 6.98 55.88
N MET A 204 -119.78 6.00 55.34
CA MET A 204 -121.15 5.68 55.79
C MET A 204 -121.17 5.00 57.17
N THR A 205 -120.22 4.10 57.46
CA THR A 205 -120.08 3.51 58.80
C THR A 205 -119.58 4.53 59.82
N GLY A 206 -118.68 5.45 59.43
CA GLY A 206 -118.26 6.58 60.27
C GLY A 206 -119.44 7.45 60.69
N ARG A 207 -120.26 7.91 59.73
CA ARG A 207 -121.50 8.68 60.03
C ARG A 207 -122.44 7.90 60.96
N ALA A 208 -122.68 6.62 60.69
CA ALA A 208 -123.56 5.81 61.53
C ALA A 208 -123.01 5.63 62.97
N GLN A 209 -121.69 5.61 63.15
CA GLN A 209 -121.05 5.61 64.46
C GLN A 209 -121.16 6.99 65.16
N ASP A 210 -120.96 8.10 64.45
CA ASP A 210 -121.17 9.45 64.98
C ASP A 210 -122.63 9.65 65.43
N ASP A 211 -123.60 9.23 64.61
CA ASP A 211 -125.03 9.25 64.94
C ASP A 211 -125.33 8.41 66.19
N GLN A 212 -124.76 7.20 66.30
CA GLN A 212 -124.95 6.32 67.46
C GLN A 212 -124.26 6.84 68.73
N VAL A 213 -123.12 7.51 68.61
CA VAL A 213 -122.49 8.26 69.72
C VAL A 213 -123.38 9.43 70.15
N SER A 214 -124.01 10.14 69.21
CA SER A 214 -124.94 11.24 69.55
C SER A 214 -126.19 10.73 70.30
N SER A 215 -126.76 9.59 69.90
CA SER A 215 -127.90 8.97 70.59
C SER A 215 -127.53 8.54 72.00
N THR A 216 -126.42 7.79 72.16
CA THR A 216 -125.99 7.30 73.48
C THR A 216 -125.58 8.44 74.43
N VAL A 217 -125.03 9.55 73.93
CA VAL A 217 -124.82 10.77 74.73
C VAL A 217 -126.14 11.40 75.18
N SER A 218 -127.16 11.47 74.31
CA SER A 218 -128.51 11.95 74.67
C SER A 218 -129.20 11.04 75.70
N GLU A 219 -129.11 9.73 75.52
CA GLU A 219 -129.63 8.73 76.46
C GLU A 219 -128.94 8.82 77.84
N LEU A 220 -127.62 9.01 77.88
CA LEU A 220 -126.88 9.24 79.12
C LEU A 220 -127.27 10.55 79.82
N GLN A 221 -127.60 11.60 79.09
CA GLN A 221 -128.14 12.85 79.67
C GLN A 221 -129.55 12.64 80.25
N GLN A 222 -130.41 11.91 79.56
CA GLN A 222 -131.75 11.56 80.07
C GLN A 222 -131.67 10.65 81.31
N LEU A 223 -130.77 9.67 81.34
CA LEU A 223 -130.56 8.79 82.48
C LEU A 223 -130.00 9.53 83.70
N ARG A 224 -129.09 10.49 83.52
CA ARG A 224 -128.62 11.38 84.61
C ARG A 224 -129.78 12.19 85.20
N LYS A 225 -130.63 12.77 84.36
CA LYS A 225 -131.80 13.54 84.83
C LYS A 225 -132.78 12.67 85.62
N ARG A 226 -133.07 11.45 85.15
CA ARG A 226 -133.91 10.48 85.88
C ARG A 226 -133.31 10.04 87.21
N LEU A 227 -131.98 9.91 87.29
CA LEU A 227 -131.28 9.57 88.55
C LEU A 227 -131.41 10.71 89.59
N GLU A 228 -131.32 11.96 89.14
CA GLU A 228 -131.55 13.14 89.99
C GLU A 228 -133.01 13.23 90.47
N GLU A 229 -133.97 12.88 89.62
CA GLU A 229 -135.41 12.82 89.94
C GLU A 229 -135.72 11.69 90.96
N GLU A 230 -135.18 10.49 90.78
CA GLU A 230 -135.32 9.37 91.72
C GLU A 230 -134.68 9.66 93.09
N HIS A 231 -133.52 10.33 93.12
CA HIS A 231 -132.90 10.76 94.37
C HIS A 231 -133.76 11.75 95.17
N GLN A 232 -134.59 12.55 94.50
CA GLN A 232 -135.57 13.43 95.16
C GLN A 232 -136.78 12.63 95.67
N ALA A 233 -137.39 11.79 94.81
CA ALA A 233 -138.55 10.97 95.17
C ALA A 233 -138.28 10.02 96.37
N HIS A 234 -137.10 9.39 96.42
CA HIS A 234 -136.72 8.51 97.52
C HIS A 234 -136.54 9.25 98.86
N ALA A 235 -136.20 10.55 98.84
CA ALA A 235 -136.15 11.37 100.05
C ALA A 235 -137.56 11.60 100.63
N GLU A 236 -138.55 11.87 99.78
CA GLU A 236 -139.94 12.12 100.18
C GLU A 236 -140.64 10.87 100.71
N LEU A 237 -140.50 9.72 100.02
CA LEU A 237 -141.18 8.47 100.39
C LEU A 237 -140.80 7.99 101.80
N ARG A 238 -139.55 8.26 102.22
CA ARG A 238 -139.05 7.93 103.57
C ARG A 238 -139.79 8.67 104.69
N VAL A 239 -140.36 9.83 104.41
CA VAL A 239 -141.18 10.61 105.37
C VAL A 239 -142.59 10.04 105.48
N GLN A 240 -143.14 9.49 104.39
CA GLN A 240 -144.51 8.95 104.38
C GLN A 240 -144.64 7.65 105.18
N TYR A 241 -143.67 6.72 105.03
CA TYR A 241 -143.69 5.40 105.67
C TYR A 241 -143.87 5.46 107.19
N GLN A 242 -143.29 6.47 107.86
CA GLN A 242 -143.37 6.61 109.32
C GLN A 242 -144.77 6.93 109.86
N LYS A 243 -145.70 7.44 109.03
CA LYS A 243 -147.08 7.72 109.46
C LYS A 243 -147.93 6.45 109.53
N MET A 244 -147.87 5.62 108.48
CA MET A 244 -148.86 4.56 108.26
C MET A 244 -148.82 3.45 109.32
N THR A 245 -147.68 3.24 109.99
CA THR A 245 -147.51 2.20 111.01
C THR A 245 -148.38 2.41 112.25
N MET A 246 -148.84 3.64 112.53
CA MET A 246 -149.69 3.93 113.70
C MET A 246 -151.15 3.46 113.52
N GLU A 247 -151.71 3.59 112.31
CA GLU A 247 -153.16 3.40 112.06
C GLU A 247 -153.60 1.93 112.11
N PHE A 248 -152.68 0.98 111.86
CA PHE A 248 -152.98 -0.45 111.78
C PHE A 248 -153.39 -1.09 113.13
N ALA A 249 -153.10 -0.44 114.26
CA ALA A 249 -153.27 -1.06 115.58
C ALA A 249 -154.74 -1.21 116.04
N GLU A 250 -155.64 -0.32 115.62
CA GLU A 250 -156.98 -0.18 116.24
C GLU A 250 -158.03 -1.18 115.73
N THR A 251 -157.89 -1.69 114.51
CA THR A 251 -158.99 -2.34 113.76
C THR A 251 -159.24 -3.82 114.12
N LYS A 252 -158.37 -4.45 114.91
CA LYS A 252 -158.27 -5.93 115.02
C LYS A 252 -159.31 -6.62 115.92
N THR A 253 -160.16 -5.90 116.64
CA THR A 253 -160.79 -6.41 117.89
C THR A 253 -162.22 -6.96 117.81
N ARG A 254 -162.88 -7.06 116.63
CA ARG A 254 -164.34 -6.84 116.56
C ARG A 254 -165.32 -7.91 115.98
N VAL A 255 -164.98 -9.20 115.83
CA VAL A 255 -165.89 -10.19 115.15
C VAL A 255 -165.90 -11.63 115.76
N LYS A 256 -167.08 -12.18 116.15
CA LYS A 256 -167.37 -13.60 116.56
C LYS A 256 -168.90 -13.97 116.54
N THR A 257 -169.25 -15.29 116.61
CA THR A 257 -170.59 -15.98 116.88
C THR A 257 -171.59 -16.17 115.72
N ASP A 258 -172.64 -17.04 115.68
CA ASP A 258 -173.01 -18.47 116.06
C ASP A 258 -174.45 -18.78 115.43
N ASP A 259 -175.25 -19.88 115.48
CA ASP A 259 -175.32 -21.24 116.11
C ASP A 259 -176.06 -22.33 115.20
N TYR A 260 -177.10 -23.09 115.63
CA TYR A 260 -177.42 -24.47 115.11
C TYR A 260 -178.88 -25.04 115.35
N LYS A 261 -179.21 -26.24 114.76
CA LYS A 261 -180.18 -27.32 115.20
C LYS A 261 -181.68 -27.39 114.76
N VAL A 262 -182.17 -28.60 114.37
CA VAL A 262 -183.37 -29.31 114.95
C VAL A 262 -183.65 -30.74 114.37
N GLU A 263 -183.42 -31.02 113.09
CA GLU A 263 -183.90 -32.25 112.38
C GLU A 263 -183.42 -33.61 112.96
N ASN A 264 -184.32 -34.61 113.09
CA ASN A 264 -183.90 -36.03 113.14
C ASN A 264 -185.00 -37.11 112.92
N TYR A 265 -186.22 -36.81 112.45
CA TYR A 265 -187.19 -37.88 112.09
C TYR A 265 -186.93 -38.44 110.68
N ASP A 266 -186.35 -37.59 109.83
CA ASP A 266 -186.19 -37.79 108.39
C ASP A 266 -185.11 -38.81 108.01
N LYS A 267 -184.14 -39.07 108.90
CA LYS A 267 -182.96 -39.91 108.62
C LYS A 267 -183.29 -41.30 108.08
N VAL A 268 -184.26 -42.00 108.66
CA VAL A 268 -184.57 -43.39 108.27
C VAL A 268 -185.23 -43.46 106.87
N LYS A 269 -185.87 -42.37 106.43
CA LYS A 269 -186.35 -42.24 105.04
C LYS A 269 -185.20 -41.85 104.11
N TYR A 270 -184.39 -40.89 104.52
CA TYR A 270 -183.21 -40.40 103.79
C TYR A 270 -182.20 -41.51 103.49
N GLU A 271 -181.94 -42.43 104.43
CA GLU A 271 -181.01 -43.55 104.22
C GLU A 271 -181.45 -44.52 103.10
N ARG A 272 -182.75 -44.75 102.92
CA ARG A 272 -183.25 -45.51 101.74
C ARG A 272 -183.05 -44.72 100.46
N ASP A 273 -183.47 -43.45 100.45
CA ASP A 273 -183.47 -42.61 99.26
C ASP A 273 -182.04 -42.33 98.78
N ASN A 274 -181.05 -42.34 99.69
CA ASN A 274 -179.63 -42.30 99.38
C ASN A 274 -179.14 -43.55 98.64
N TYR A 275 -179.47 -44.77 99.08
CA TYR A 275 -178.93 -45.97 98.43
C TYR A 275 -179.44 -46.16 96.98
N GLU A 276 -180.65 -45.68 96.65
CA GLU A 276 -181.08 -45.58 95.23
C GLU A 276 -180.30 -44.48 94.48
N HIS A 277 -179.96 -43.37 95.13
CA HIS A 277 -179.11 -42.31 94.56
C HIS A 277 -177.68 -42.81 94.28
N ASP A 278 -177.06 -43.50 95.23
CA ASP A 278 -175.71 -44.06 95.13
C ASP A 278 -175.63 -45.08 93.97
N GLN A 279 -176.67 -45.89 93.76
CA GLN A 279 -176.74 -46.80 92.61
C GLN A 279 -176.80 -46.02 91.28
N MET A 280 -177.60 -44.96 91.21
CA MET A 280 -177.67 -44.11 90.01
C MET A 280 -176.35 -43.38 89.75
N ASP A 281 -175.66 -42.90 90.79
CA ASP A 281 -174.37 -42.22 90.65
C ASP A 281 -173.23 -43.16 90.29
N ALA A 282 -173.17 -44.36 90.85
CA ALA A 282 -172.23 -45.38 90.41
C ALA A 282 -172.41 -45.71 88.92
N HIS A 283 -173.67 -45.79 88.44
CA HIS A 283 -173.94 -46.01 87.01
C HIS A 283 -173.56 -44.81 86.14
N ARG A 284 -173.86 -43.57 86.59
CA ARG A 284 -173.43 -42.32 85.91
C ARG A 284 -171.90 -42.25 85.80
N GLN A 285 -171.16 -42.59 86.85
CA GLN A 285 -169.70 -42.62 86.85
C GLN A 285 -169.13 -43.68 85.88
N LEU A 286 -169.76 -44.86 85.80
CA LEU A 286 -169.34 -45.93 84.89
C LEU A 286 -169.43 -45.47 83.42
N VAL A 287 -170.55 -44.86 83.03
CA VAL A 287 -170.74 -44.31 81.67
C VAL A 287 -169.71 -43.20 81.34
N VAL A 288 -169.35 -42.35 82.32
CA VAL A 288 -168.30 -41.34 82.14
C VAL A 288 -166.91 -41.98 81.94
N LEU A 289 -166.61 -43.06 82.67
CA LEU A 289 -165.35 -43.79 82.53
C LEU A 289 -165.26 -44.56 81.20
N GLU A 290 -166.36 -45.13 80.71
CA GLU A 290 -166.45 -45.73 79.37
C GLU A 290 -166.20 -44.68 78.27
N GLY A 291 -166.78 -43.48 78.42
CA GLY A 291 -166.52 -42.34 77.54
C GLY A 291 -165.05 -41.90 77.55
N ALA A 292 -164.44 -41.82 78.73
CA ALA A 292 -163.02 -41.50 78.88
C ALA A 292 -162.12 -42.56 78.25
N HIS A 293 -162.40 -43.85 78.46
CA HIS A 293 -161.66 -44.95 77.84
C HIS A 293 -161.81 -44.92 76.30
N SER A 294 -163.01 -44.63 75.78
CA SER A 294 -163.25 -44.50 74.33
C SER A 294 -162.41 -43.37 73.72
N ASN A 295 -162.22 -42.25 74.44
CA ASN A 295 -161.40 -41.14 73.97
C ASN A 295 -159.90 -41.45 74.05
N LEU A 296 -159.41 -41.99 75.17
CA LEU A 296 -158.01 -42.44 75.30
C LEU A 296 -157.63 -43.51 74.25
N GLN A 297 -158.58 -44.34 73.83
CA GLN A 297 -158.36 -45.32 72.76
C GLN A 297 -158.23 -44.65 71.38
N LYS A 298 -158.99 -43.58 71.10
CA LYS A 298 -158.82 -42.79 69.87
C LYS A 298 -157.46 -42.09 69.86
N GLU A 299 -157.10 -41.42 70.96
CA GLU A 299 -155.80 -40.76 71.13
C GLU A 299 -154.63 -41.74 70.91
N ARG A 300 -154.70 -42.94 71.49
CA ARG A 300 -153.74 -44.03 71.23
C ARG A 300 -153.66 -44.38 69.73
N ASP A 301 -154.80 -44.51 69.07
CA ASP A 301 -154.87 -44.95 67.67
C ASP A 301 -154.45 -43.84 66.69
N ASP A 302 -154.64 -42.57 67.05
CA ASP A 302 -154.14 -41.41 66.30
C ASP A 302 -152.62 -41.22 66.51
N LEU A 303 -152.12 -41.30 67.75
CA LEU A 303 -150.67 -41.35 68.02
C LEU A 303 -149.97 -42.53 67.33
N ALA A 304 -150.66 -43.67 67.15
CA ALA A 304 -150.15 -44.80 66.38
C ALA A 304 -150.04 -44.50 64.87
N LYS A 305 -150.97 -43.71 64.31
CA LYS A 305 -150.91 -43.23 62.92
C LYS A 305 -149.77 -42.22 62.75
N GLU A 306 -149.64 -41.26 63.66
CA GLU A 306 -148.55 -40.27 63.67
C GLU A 306 -147.18 -40.94 63.78
N LEU A 307 -147.02 -41.89 64.69
CA LEU A 307 -145.80 -42.70 64.82
C LEU A 307 -145.49 -43.50 63.54
N SER A 308 -146.51 -43.95 62.81
CA SER A 308 -146.34 -44.62 61.52
C SER A 308 -145.86 -43.64 60.44
N ALA A 309 -146.50 -42.46 60.33
CA ALA A 309 -146.11 -41.41 59.39
C ALA A 309 -144.69 -40.89 59.67
N ALA A 310 -144.33 -40.68 60.93
CA ALA A 310 -142.98 -40.29 61.34
C ALA A 310 -141.93 -41.36 60.99
N LYS A 311 -142.25 -42.66 61.13
CA LYS A 311 -141.38 -43.76 60.68
C LYS A 311 -141.21 -43.80 59.17
N GLN A 312 -142.26 -43.50 58.40
CA GLN A 312 -142.17 -43.39 56.93
C GLN A 312 -141.30 -42.20 56.51
N SER A 313 -141.53 -41.01 57.08
CA SER A 313 -140.71 -39.81 56.86
C SER A 313 -139.24 -40.04 57.22
N LEU A 314 -138.95 -40.68 58.36
CA LEU A 314 -137.58 -41.05 58.76
C LEU A 314 -136.93 -42.05 57.81
N THR A 315 -137.72 -42.87 57.12
CA THR A 315 -137.21 -43.85 56.14
C THR A 315 -136.84 -43.16 54.83
N LEU A 316 -137.66 -42.21 54.35
CA LEU A 316 -137.34 -41.37 53.19
C LEU A 316 -136.10 -40.51 53.45
N LEU A 317 -136.04 -39.80 54.59
CA LEU A 317 -134.88 -38.98 54.98
C LEU A 317 -133.57 -39.78 55.09
N LYS A 318 -133.64 -41.09 55.41
CA LYS A 318 -132.47 -41.98 55.35
C LYS A 318 -132.06 -42.29 53.91
N GLN A 319 -133.00 -42.55 53.01
CA GLN A 319 -132.73 -42.77 51.59
C GLN A 319 -132.11 -41.52 50.94
N ASP A 320 -132.64 -40.33 51.25
CA ASP A 320 -132.08 -39.05 50.78
C ASP A 320 -130.68 -38.81 51.35
N LYS A 321 -130.46 -39.08 52.64
CA LYS A 321 -129.13 -39.00 53.26
C LYS A 321 -128.15 -39.96 52.59
N ASP A 322 -128.53 -41.21 52.35
CA ASP A 322 -127.66 -42.21 51.73
C ASP A 322 -127.35 -41.88 50.26
N TYR A 323 -128.32 -41.29 49.53
CA TYR A 323 -128.12 -40.78 48.17
C TYR A 323 -127.14 -39.60 48.15
N LEU A 324 -127.35 -38.58 49.00
CA LEU A 324 -126.46 -37.42 49.11
C LEU A 324 -125.07 -37.81 49.61
N SER A 325 -124.97 -38.80 50.51
CA SER A 325 -123.68 -39.32 51.00
C SER A 325 -122.90 -40.02 49.88
N ARG A 326 -123.58 -40.74 48.97
CA ARG A 326 -122.96 -41.30 47.76
C ARG A 326 -122.51 -40.21 46.79
N GLN A 327 -123.35 -39.22 46.51
CA GLN A 327 -122.97 -38.09 45.66
C GLN A 327 -121.77 -37.29 46.21
N LEU A 328 -121.72 -37.08 47.53
CA LEU A 328 -120.56 -36.45 48.18
C LEU A 328 -119.30 -37.32 48.10
N SER A 329 -119.43 -38.64 48.26
CA SER A 329 -118.33 -39.59 48.05
C SER A 329 -117.82 -39.57 46.61
N ASP A 330 -118.71 -39.63 45.63
CA ASP A 330 -118.36 -39.59 44.20
C ASP A 330 -117.77 -38.24 43.79
N GLY A 331 -118.26 -37.14 44.34
CA GLY A 331 -117.70 -35.80 44.18
C GLY A 331 -116.29 -35.70 44.78
N SER A 332 -116.10 -36.20 46.00
CA SER A 332 -114.79 -36.25 46.68
C SER A 332 -113.77 -37.07 45.88
N ASN A 333 -114.16 -38.28 45.44
CA ASN A 333 -113.31 -39.16 44.63
C ASN A 333 -112.95 -38.55 43.27
N ARG A 334 -113.81 -37.69 42.71
CA ARG A 334 -113.52 -36.92 41.49
C ARG A 334 -112.61 -35.72 41.74
N SER A 335 -112.67 -35.11 42.92
CA SER A 335 -111.73 -34.06 43.35
C SER A 335 -110.34 -34.64 43.53
N THR A 336 -110.19 -35.70 44.34
CA THR A 336 -108.88 -36.33 44.60
C THR A 336 -108.23 -36.85 43.31
N PHE A 337 -108.98 -37.49 42.41
CA PHE A 337 -108.45 -37.89 41.10
C PHE A 337 -108.02 -36.70 40.22
N ALA A 338 -108.74 -35.57 40.27
CA ALA A 338 -108.34 -34.35 39.57
C ALA A 338 -107.06 -33.73 40.19
N GLU A 339 -106.96 -33.71 41.51
CA GLU A 339 -105.80 -33.23 42.27
C GLU A 339 -104.55 -34.10 42.01
N GLU A 340 -104.67 -35.43 42.04
CA GLU A 340 -103.60 -36.37 41.67
C GLU A 340 -103.14 -36.15 40.23
N LYS A 341 -104.08 -35.96 39.30
CA LYS A 341 -103.76 -35.67 37.89
C LYS A 341 -103.09 -34.31 37.70
N ILE A 342 -103.49 -33.28 38.45
CA ILE A 342 -102.83 -31.98 38.47
C ILE A 342 -101.41 -32.10 39.03
N GLN A 343 -101.20 -32.87 40.12
CA GLN A 343 -99.86 -33.13 40.64
C GLN A 343 -98.98 -33.90 39.64
N GLN A 344 -99.53 -34.90 38.95
CA GLN A 344 -98.80 -35.66 37.92
C GLN A 344 -98.38 -34.76 36.75
N LEU A 345 -99.30 -33.95 36.22
CA LEU A 345 -99.02 -32.99 35.15
C LEU A 345 -98.02 -31.90 35.60
N SER A 346 -98.08 -31.47 36.87
CA SER A 346 -97.13 -30.51 37.43
C SER A 346 -95.71 -31.08 37.52
N ARG A 347 -95.56 -32.35 37.93
CA ARG A 347 -94.26 -33.05 37.91
C ARG A 347 -93.73 -33.17 36.48
N GLN A 348 -94.55 -33.66 35.55
CA GLN A 348 -94.18 -33.80 34.13
C GLN A 348 -93.78 -32.45 33.50
N LEU A 349 -94.41 -31.34 33.90
CA LEU A 349 -94.03 -30.00 33.47
C LEU A 349 -92.67 -29.58 34.03
N GLU A 350 -92.36 -29.89 35.29
CA GLU A 350 -91.06 -29.57 35.90
C GLU A 350 -89.94 -30.44 35.34
N ASP A 351 -90.16 -31.75 35.19
CA ASP A 351 -89.25 -32.69 34.52
C ASP A 351 -88.91 -32.19 33.10
N ALA A 352 -89.91 -31.68 32.37
CA ALA A 352 -89.73 -31.13 31.02
C ALA A 352 -88.98 -29.78 31.01
N LYS A 353 -89.16 -28.90 32.01
CA LYS A 353 -88.34 -27.68 32.16
C LYS A 353 -86.89 -28.03 32.46
N GLN A 354 -86.64 -28.93 33.40
CA GLN A 354 -85.29 -29.34 33.78
C GLN A 354 -84.57 -30.01 32.60
N ALA A 355 -85.22 -30.94 31.90
CA ALA A 355 -84.65 -31.57 30.70
C ALA A 355 -84.35 -30.54 29.58
N ARG A 356 -85.21 -29.53 29.41
CA ARG A 356 -84.97 -28.41 28.49
C ARG A 356 -83.77 -27.57 28.92
N GLU A 357 -83.65 -27.24 30.20
CA GLU A 357 -82.56 -26.43 30.76
C GLU A 357 -81.22 -27.14 30.67
N GLU A 358 -81.15 -28.42 31.06
CA GLU A 358 -79.96 -29.26 30.85
C GLU A 358 -79.51 -29.29 29.38
N MET A 359 -80.46 -29.35 28.43
CA MET A 359 -80.13 -29.35 27.00
C MET A 359 -79.66 -27.98 26.50
N TYR A 360 -80.17 -26.88 27.07
CA TYR A 360 -79.62 -25.54 26.83
C TYR A 360 -78.22 -25.37 27.43
N GLU A 361 -77.95 -25.88 28.64
CA GLU A 361 -76.62 -25.86 29.24
C GLU A 361 -75.62 -26.67 28.40
N LYS A 362 -75.98 -27.89 27.99
CA LYS A 362 -75.15 -28.73 27.11
C LYS A 362 -74.88 -28.04 25.75
N TYR A 363 -75.88 -27.36 25.18
CA TYR A 363 -75.72 -26.56 23.97
C TYR A 363 -74.79 -25.35 24.17
N VAL A 364 -74.97 -24.56 25.23
CA VAL A 364 -74.16 -23.38 25.53
C VAL A 364 -72.71 -23.78 25.83
N ALA A 365 -72.48 -24.81 26.63
CA ALA A 365 -71.16 -25.34 26.93
C ALA A 365 -70.46 -25.84 25.66
N SER A 366 -71.16 -26.58 24.79
CA SER A 366 -70.60 -27.04 23.50
C SER A 366 -70.27 -25.87 22.56
N ARG A 367 -71.18 -24.90 22.43
CA ARG A 367 -70.97 -23.67 21.63
C ARG A 367 -69.73 -22.90 22.11
N ASP A 368 -69.60 -22.72 23.42
CA ASP A 368 -68.53 -21.90 24.00
C ASP A 368 -67.20 -22.67 24.05
N GLN A 369 -67.22 -24.00 24.17
CA GLN A 369 -66.05 -24.85 23.89
C GLN A 369 -65.59 -24.67 22.44
N TYR A 370 -66.46 -24.87 21.44
CA TYR A 370 -66.07 -24.73 20.04
C TYR A 370 -65.56 -23.32 19.73
N LYS A 371 -66.23 -22.27 20.25
CA LYS A 371 -65.76 -20.89 20.13
C LYS A 371 -64.35 -20.71 20.73
N SER A 372 -64.12 -21.22 21.94
CA SER A 372 -62.81 -21.18 22.60
C SER A 372 -61.73 -21.92 21.78
N GLU A 373 -62.05 -23.11 21.27
CA GLU A 373 -61.15 -23.88 20.40
C GLU A 373 -60.81 -23.14 19.10
N TYR A 374 -61.79 -22.53 18.42
CA TYR A 374 -61.54 -21.75 17.21
C TYR A 374 -60.74 -20.48 17.50
N GLU A 375 -61.04 -19.76 18.58
CA GLU A 375 -60.25 -18.60 18.99
C GLU A 375 -58.81 -19.00 19.36
N ASN A 376 -58.60 -20.11 20.06
CA ASN A 376 -57.26 -20.58 20.43
C ASN A 376 -56.46 -21.04 19.21
N LYS A 377 -57.06 -21.84 18.30
CA LYS A 377 -56.43 -22.23 17.02
C LYS A 377 -56.04 -21.00 16.19
N LEU A 378 -56.92 -19.99 16.10
CA LEU A 378 -56.62 -18.74 15.40
C LEU A 378 -55.48 -17.94 16.06
N ARG A 379 -55.44 -17.85 17.41
CA ARG A 379 -54.35 -17.22 18.15
C ARG A 379 -53.02 -17.96 17.93
N GLU A 380 -53.04 -19.29 17.96
CA GLU A 380 -51.88 -20.15 17.72
C GLU A 380 -51.36 -20.03 16.29
N GLU A 381 -52.23 -19.99 15.28
CA GLU A 381 -51.85 -19.77 13.88
C GLU A 381 -51.24 -18.37 13.67
N LEU A 382 -51.86 -17.32 14.25
CA LEU A 382 -51.35 -15.95 14.18
C LEU A 382 -49.98 -15.81 14.87
N GLU A 383 -49.80 -16.41 16.06
CA GLU A 383 -48.51 -16.38 16.75
C GLU A 383 -47.47 -17.26 16.06
N GLN A 384 -47.84 -18.40 15.46
CA GLN A 384 -46.93 -19.17 14.60
C GLN A 384 -46.49 -18.38 13.36
N ILE A 385 -47.40 -17.66 12.70
CA ILE A 385 -47.07 -16.79 11.57
C ILE A 385 -46.11 -15.68 12.03
N ARG A 386 -46.40 -15.05 13.18
CA ARG A 386 -45.56 -14.01 13.78
C ARG A 386 -44.16 -14.51 14.14
N ILE A 387 -44.05 -15.68 14.78
CA ILE A 387 -42.77 -16.31 15.14
C ILE A 387 -41.98 -16.69 13.89
N ARG A 388 -42.61 -17.30 12.87
CA ARG A 388 -41.95 -17.62 11.60
C ARG A 388 -41.47 -16.35 10.88
N THR A 389 -42.29 -15.30 10.84
CA THR A 389 -41.96 -14.02 10.21
C THR A 389 -40.79 -13.33 10.92
N ASN A 390 -40.81 -13.28 12.26
CA ASN A 390 -39.69 -12.73 13.05
C ASN A 390 -38.40 -13.55 12.85
N ALA A 391 -38.48 -14.88 12.86
CA ALA A 391 -37.33 -15.74 12.63
C ALA A 391 -36.75 -15.55 11.21
N GLU A 392 -37.59 -15.33 10.20
CA GLU A 392 -37.12 -15.04 8.83
C GLU A 392 -36.53 -13.63 8.71
N ILE A 393 -37.13 -12.62 9.36
CA ILE A 393 -36.56 -11.27 9.46
C ILE A 393 -35.18 -11.31 10.12
N ASP A 394 -35.00 -12.08 11.21
CA ASP A 394 -33.73 -12.17 11.90
C ASP A 394 -32.69 -13.01 11.14
N ARG A 395 -33.10 -14.05 10.40
CA ARG A 395 -32.24 -14.74 9.41
C ARG A 395 -31.79 -13.82 8.29
N LEU A 396 -32.69 -13.00 7.74
CA LEU A 396 -32.34 -12.02 6.71
C LEU A 396 -31.39 -10.96 7.25
N ARG A 397 -31.60 -10.48 8.48
CA ARG A 397 -30.68 -9.56 9.18
C ARG A 397 -29.31 -10.17 9.41
N THR A 398 -29.20 -11.40 9.92
CA THR A 398 -27.89 -12.04 10.14
C THR A 398 -27.20 -12.35 8.82
N SER A 399 -27.90 -12.94 7.85
CA SER A 399 -27.36 -13.22 6.51
C SER A 399 -26.84 -11.96 5.80
N THR A 400 -27.64 -10.88 5.80
CA THR A 400 -27.24 -9.57 5.24
C THR A 400 -26.05 -8.97 5.97
N LYS A 401 -26.03 -9.03 7.31
CA LYS A 401 -24.90 -8.57 8.12
C LYS A 401 -23.64 -9.36 7.81
N GLU A 402 -23.70 -10.70 7.79
CA GLU A 402 -22.55 -11.53 7.46
C GLU A 402 -22.06 -11.32 6.02
N MET A 403 -22.97 -11.08 5.06
CA MET A 403 -22.63 -10.71 3.69
C MET A 403 -21.79 -9.42 3.67
N TYR A 404 -22.27 -8.34 4.30
CA TYR A 404 -21.51 -7.10 4.43
C TYR A 404 -20.21 -7.27 5.22
N GLU A 405 -20.15 -8.15 6.22
CA GLU A 405 -18.91 -8.46 6.96
C GLU A 405 -17.92 -9.31 6.16
N ARG A 406 -18.37 -10.15 5.22
CA ARG A 406 -17.53 -10.85 4.24
C ARG A 406 -16.99 -9.85 3.21
N GLU A 407 -17.86 -9.04 2.62
CA GLU A 407 -17.49 -7.99 1.67
C GLU A 407 -16.50 -6.98 2.27
N ASN A 408 -16.73 -6.51 3.50
CA ASN A 408 -15.81 -5.63 4.22
C ASN A 408 -14.44 -6.27 4.50
N ARG A 409 -14.36 -7.60 4.65
CA ARG A 409 -13.09 -8.32 4.75
C ARG A 409 -12.39 -8.36 3.40
N ASN A 410 -13.09 -8.83 2.37
CA ASN A 410 -12.57 -8.89 0.99
C ASN A 410 -12.05 -7.51 0.51
N LEU A 411 -12.77 -6.42 0.80
CA LEU A 411 -12.35 -5.06 0.44
C LEU A 411 -11.13 -4.58 1.25
N ARG A 412 -10.98 -4.97 2.52
CA ARG A 412 -9.79 -4.67 3.32
C ARG A 412 -8.58 -5.47 2.83
N GLU A 413 -8.77 -6.76 2.55
CA GLU A 413 -7.73 -7.64 2.01
C GLU A 413 -7.28 -7.17 0.61
N ALA A 414 -8.21 -6.79 -0.27
CA ALA A 414 -7.90 -6.19 -1.57
C ALA A 414 -7.14 -4.86 -1.44
N ARG A 415 -7.56 -3.97 -0.53
CA ARG A 415 -6.82 -2.74 -0.20
C ARG A 415 -5.41 -3.05 0.29
N ASP A 416 -5.25 -4.00 1.20
CA ASP A 416 -3.95 -4.30 1.83
C ASP A 416 -3.00 -5.00 0.85
N MET A 417 -3.51 -5.84 -0.06
CA MET A 417 -2.75 -6.33 -1.22
C MET A 417 -2.31 -5.19 -2.15
N ALA A 418 -3.21 -4.25 -2.49
CA ALA A 418 -2.88 -3.11 -3.35
C ALA A 418 -1.86 -2.16 -2.69
N VAL A 419 -1.94 -1.95 -1.37
CA VAL A 419 -0.95 -1.19 -0.60
C VAL A 419 0.42 -1.89 -0.59
N ALA A 420 0.44 -3.20 -0.37
CA ALA A 420 1.68 -3.98 -0.40
C ALA A 420 2.33 -4.00 -1.79
N GLU A 421 1.54 -4.09 -2.87
CA GLU A 421 2.08 -4.05 -4.24
C GLU A 421 2.57 -2.64 -4.61
N ARG A 422 1.82 -1.59 -4.25
CA ARG A 422 2.30 -0.20 -4.35
C ARG A 422 3.64 -0.02 -3.63
N GLU A 423 3.82 -0.61 -2.45
CA GLU A 423 5.07 -0.52 -1.70
C GLU A 423 6.23 -1.30 -2.34
N ARG A 424 5.96 -2.48 -2.93
CA ARG A 424 6.94 -3.20 -3.76
C ARG A 424 7.38 -2.36 -4.96
N ILE A 425 6.43 -1.81 -5.71
CA ILE A 425 6.69 -0.94 -6.86
C ILE A 425 7.49 0.30 -6.44
N GLN A 426 7.13 0.96 -5.33
CA GLN A 426 7.84 2.13 -4.83
C GLN A 426 9.24 1.79 -4.26
N VAL A 427 9.51 0.54 -3.86
CA VAL A 427 10.87 0.08 -3.56
C VAL A 427 11.64 -0.13 -4.86
N ALA A 428 11.05 -0.78 -5.87
CA ALA A 428 11.68 -0.99 -7.17
C ALA A 428 11.99 0.34 -7.90
N GLU A 429 11.10 1.33 -7.80
CA GLU A 429 11.27 2.71 -8.30
C GLU A 429 12.49 3.40 -7.66
N ARG A 430 12.62 3.35 -6.32
CA ARG A 430 13.78 3.89 -5.61
C ARG A 430 15.07 3.17 -6.02
N ASP A 431 15.00 1.85 -6.18
CA ASP A 431 16.14 1.03 -6.58
C ASP A 431 16.58 1.30 -8.03
N ALA A 432 15.62 1.56 -8.94
CA ALA A 432 15.86 2.01 -10.31
C ALA A 432 16.45 3.43 -10.36
N SER A 433 15.90 4.36 -9.57
CA SER A 433 16.38 5.74 -9.44
C SER A 433 17.82 5.77 -8.91
N ALA A 434 18.13 4.99 -7.87
CA ALA A 434 19.47 4.87 -7.33
C ALA A 434 20.47 4.23 -8.31
N LYS A 435 20.01 3.34 -9.22
CA LYS A 435 20.83 2.82 -10.33
C LYS A 435 21.06 3.89 -11.40
N TYR A 436 20.04 4.67 -11.74
CA TYR A 436 20.14 5.80 -12.67
C TYR A 436 21.11 6.88 -12.16
N GLU A 437 21.01 7.30 -10.90
CA GLU A 437 21.97 8.24 -10.29
C GLU A 437 23.40 7.71 -10.30
N GLN A 438 23.59 6.41 -10.00
CA GLN A 438 24.92 5.77 -10.09
C GLN A 438 25.46 5.76 -11.52
N LEU A 439 24.62 5.58 -12.54
CA LEU A 439 25.00 5.63 -13.94
C LEU A 439 25.27 7.06 -14.42
N LEU A 440 24.45 8.03 -14.02
CA LEU A 440 24.63 9.46 -14.32
C LEU A 440 25.93 10.01 -13.71
N ASN A 441 26.28 9.59 -12.49
CA ASN A 441 27.54 9.97 -11.86
C ASN A 441 28.75 9.29 -12.54
N GLN A 442 28.64 8.03 -12.98
CA GLN A 442 29.65 7.39 -13.82
C GLN A 442 29.82 8.08 -15.18
N TYR A 443 28.71 8.49 -15.81
CA TYR A 443 28.73 9.25 -17.06
C TYR A 443 29.44 10.60 -16.87
N ARG A 444 29.13 11.36 -15.81
CA ARG A 444 29.83 12.62 -15.47
C ARG A 444 31.32 12.40 -15.19
N GLU A 445 31.69 11.32 -14.49
CA GLU A 445 33.09 10.96 -14.24
C GLU A 445 33.83 10.61 -15.54
N LEU A 446 33.19 9.88 -16.46
CA LEU A 446 33.73 9.56 -17.78
C LEU A 446 33.81 10.79 -18.70
N GLN A 447 32.81 11.67 -18.66
CA GLN A 447 32.80 12.94 -19.39
C GLN A 447 33.99 13.81 -18.95
N SER A 448 34.16 14.04 -17.64
CA SER A 448 35.28 14.83 -17.11
C SER A 448 36.66 14.23 -17.45
N LYS A 449 36.78 12.90 -17.45
CA LYS A 449 37.99 12.18 -17.93
C LYS A 449 38.21 12.28 -19.45
N SER A 450 37.13 12.43 -20.23
CA SER A 450 37.20 12.68 -21.67
C SER A 450 37.63 14.11 -21.94
N GLU A 451 37.03 15.08 -21.27
CA GLU A 451 37.33 16.51 -21.37
C GLU A 451 38.77 16.84 -20.96
N SER A 452 39.26 16.25 -19.87
CA SER A 452 40.68 16.36 -19.48
C SER A 452 41.59 15.75 -20.56
N ARG A 453 41.35 14.51 -21.01
CA ARG A 453 42.12 13.89 -22.11
C ARG A 453 42.12 14.71 -23.41
N VAL A 454 40.99 15.33 -23.76
CA VAL A 454 40.88 16.22 -24.93
C VAL A 454 41.66 17.52 -24.70
N SER A 455 41.68 18.07 -23.48
CA SER A 455 42.53 19.19 -23.10
C SER A 455 44.03 18.82 -23.18
N ASP A 456 44.42 17.68 -22.64
CA ASP A 456 45.78 17.16 -22.64
C ASP A 456 46.30 16.99 -24.08
N VAL A 457 45.57 16.23 -24.91
CA VAL A 457 45.90 16.03 -26.33
C VAL A 457 45.89 17.33 -27.12
N ARG A 458 45.02 18.30 -26.78
CA ARG A 458 45.03 19.63 -27.42
C ARG A 458 46.22 20.48 -26.98
N ASN A 459 46.76 20.29 -25.78
CA ASN A 459 47.97 20.96 -25.32
C ASN A 459 49.22 20.30 -25.91
N ASP A 460 49.29 18.96 -25.96
CA ASP A 460 50.33 18.23 -26.70
C ASP A 460 50.36 18.66 -28.17
N LEU A 461 49.19 18.79 -28.82
CA LEU A 461 49.10 19.25 -30.20
C LEU A 461 49.64 20.68 -30.39
N LYS A 462 49.40 21.60 -29.43
CA LYS A 462 50.03 22.94 -29.46
C LYS A 462 51.56 22.84 -29.31
N VAL A 463 52.04 22.03 -28.37
CA VAL A 463 53.49 21.84 -28.17
C VAL A 463 54.13 21.26 -29.43
N LYS A 464 53.49 20.29 -30.10
CA LYS A 464 53.95 19.74 -31.38
C LYS A 464 53.81 20.72 -32.55
N ALA A 465 52.83 21.62 -32.55
CA ALA A 465 52.78 22.73 -33.50
C ALA A 465 53.96 23.68 -33.31
N PHE A 466 54.24 24.14 -32.08
CA PHE A 466 55.41 25.00 -31.80
C PHE A 466 56.76 24.31 -32.06
N GLU A 467 56.89 23.01 -31.79
CA GLU A 467 58.06 22.23 -32.18
C GLU A 467 58.21 22.14 -33.70
N ALA A 468 57.11 21.97 -34.45
CA ALA A 468 57.11 21.94 -35.90
C ALA A 468 57.44 23.32 -36.50
N GLU A 469 56.83 24.41 -36.02
CA GLU A 469 57.14 25.79 -36.41
C GLU A 469 58.61 26.13 -36.13
N ARG A 470 59.15 25.76 -34.95
CA ARG A 470 60.57 25.93 -34.64
C ARG A 470 61.46 25.13 -35.59
N SER A 471 61.07 23.90 -35.92
CA SER A 471 61.81 23.05 -36.86
C SER A 471 61.74 23.58 -38.30
N GLN A 472 60.60 24.19 -38.68
CA GLN A 472 60.43 24.87 -39.97
C GLN A 472 61.29 26.13 -40.05
N MET A 473 61.34 26.98 -39.01
CA MET A 473 62.22 28.15 -38.99
C MET A 473 63.70 27.76 -39.14
N VAL A 474 64.15 26.71 -38.43
CA VAL A 474 65.52 26.17 -38.59
C VAL A 474 65.74 25.57 -39.99
N TYR A 475 64.73 24.94 -40.59
CA TYR A 475 64.79 24.43 -41.96
C TYR A 475 64.87 25.55 -43.00
N GLU A 476 64.11 26.63 -42.83
CA GLU A 476 64.14 27.81 -43.70
C GLU A 476 65.47 28.58 -43.56
N GLU A 477 66.00 28.70 -42.35
CA GLU A 477 67.33 29.27 -42.08
C GLU A 477 68.44 28.42 -42.71
N THR A 478 68.41 27.09 -42.54
CA THR A 478 69.42 26.20 -43.15
C THR A 478 69.31 26.13 -44.67
N LEU A 479 68.09 26.20 -45.25
CA LEU A 479 67.89 26.38 -46.69
C LEU A 479 68.44 27.72 -47.20
N LYS A 480 68.30 28.80 -46.43
CA LYS A 480 68.87 30.10 -46.79
C LYS A 480 70.40 30.06 -46.74
N ASN A 481 70.97 29.54 -45.65
CA ASN A 481 72.42 29.40 -45.50
C ASN A 481 73.02 28.50 -46.58
N LEU A 482 72.30 27.45 -47.01
CA LEU A 482 72.67 26.63 -48.17
C LEU A 482 72.71 27.46 -49.46
N LYS A 483 71.66 28.23 -49.77
CA LYS A 483 71.62 29.09 -50.97
C LYS A 483 72.70 30.18 -50.96
N ASP A 484 72.93 30.81 -49.81
CA ASP A 484 73.99 31.81 -49.67
C ASP A 484 75.38 31.16 -49.89
N SER A 485 75.57 29.90 -49.45
CA SER A 485 76.77 29.10 -49.73
C SER A 485 76.88 28.65 -51.20
N GLU A 486 75.79 28.25 -51.84
CA GLU A 486 75.74 27.91 -53.28
C GLU A 486 76.11 29.13 -54.14
N ILE A 487 75.62 30.32 -53.78
CA ILE A 487 75.98 31.58 -54.42
C ILE A 487 77.44 31.95 -54.17
N GLU A 488 78.01 31.65 -52.99
CA GLU A 488 79.44 31.83 -52.73
C GLU A 488 80.30 30.85 -53.55
N VAL A 489 79.92 29.59 -53.65
CA VAL A 489 80.57 28.60 -54.52
C VAL A 489 80.50 29.04 -55.99
N GLU A 490 79.37 29.54 -56.47
CA GLU A 490 79.24 30.04 -57.85
C GLU A 490 80.13 31.27 -58.11
N LYS A 491 80.24 32.20 -57.14
CA LYS A 491 81.18 33.34 -57.19
C LYS A 491 82.64 32.88 -57.21
N LEU A 492 83.01 31.92 -56.36
CA LEU A 492 84.36 31.37 -56.29
C LEU A 492 84.72 30.60 -57.56
N GLN A 493 83.78 29.84 -58.14
CA GLN A 493 83.94 29.15 -59.42
C GLN A 493 84.13 30.15 -60.57
N LYS A 494 83.29 31.18 -60.69
CA LYS A 494 83.47 32.25 -61.70
C LYS A 494 84.80 32.99 -61.53
N LYS A 495 85.24 33.22 -60.28
CA LYS A 495 86.56 33.80 -59.99
C LYS A 495 87.71 32.86 -60.40
N ALA A 496 87.58 31.56 -60.16
CA ALA A 496 88.53 30.55 -60.60
C ALA A 496 88.60 30.51 -62.13
N GLU A 497 87.46 30.48 -62.84
CA GLU A 497 87.43 30.53 -64.31
C GLU A 497 88.11 31.77 -64.89
N MET A 498 87.95 32.94 -64.26
CA MET A 498 88.64 34.17 -64.66
C MET A 498 90.15 34.08 -64.41
N LEU A 499 90.57 33.63 -63.22
CA LEU A 499 91.99 33.42 -62.91
C LEU A 499 92.64 32.36 -63.80
N THR A 500 91.89 31.31 -64.20
CA THR A 500 92.35 30.31 -65.17
C THR A 500 92.52 30.91 -66.57
N LYS A 501 91.62 31.80 -67.02
CA LYS A 501 91.77 32.54 -68.29
C LYS A 501 92.96 33.49 -68.26
N GLU A 502 93.17 34.21 -67.15
CA GLU A 502 94.34 35.08 -66.95
C GLU A 502 95.63 34.28 -66.89
N TYR A 503 95.65 33.14 -66.19
CA TYR A 503 96.77 32.21 -66.14
C TYR A 503 97.14 31.69 -67.54
N TYR A 504 96.17 31.20 -68.33
CA TYR A 504 96.45 30.74 -69.69
C TYR A 504 96.91 31.88 -70.62
N ALA A 505 96.33 33.08 -70.51
CA ALA A 505 96.79 34.24 -71.27
C ALA A 505 98.24 34.63 -70.92
N LEU A 506 98.60 34.58 -69.63
CA LEU A 506 99.96 34.82 -69.14
C LEU A 506 100.93 33.71 -69.57
N GLN A 507 100.48 32.44 -69.55
CA GLN A 507 101.26 31.29 -70.03
C GLN A 507 101.57 31.45 -71.53
N THR A 508 100.57 31.73 -72.37
CA THR A 508 100.79 31.97 -73.81
C THR A 508 101.65 33.20 -74.09
N ALA A 509 101.60 34.23 -73.23
CA ALA A 509 102.51 35.38 -73.33
C ALA A 509 103.96 35.02 -72.95
N MET A 510 104.15 34.16 -71.93
CA MET A 510 105.46 33.62 -71.57
C MET A 510 106.02 32.68 -72.63
N GLU A 511 105.21 31.76 -73.18
CA GLU A 511 105.60 30.83 -74.26
C GLU A 511 106.08 31.59 -75.49
N LYS A 512 105.36 32.65 -75.91
CA LYS A 512 105.83 33.57 -76.97
C LYS A 512 107.18 34.20 -76.64
N ARG A 513 107.35 34.70 -75.41
CA ARG A 513 108.60 35.34 -74.98
C ARG A 513 109.77 34.36 -74.85
N VAL A 514 109.50 33.09 -74.55
CA VAL A 514 110.51 32.01 -74.60
C VAL A 514 110.93 31.79 -76.05
N VAL A 515 110.01 31.66 -77.00
CA VAL A 515 110.33 31.51 -78.44
C VAL A 515 111.09 32.73 -78.98
N GLU A 516 110.74 33.95 -78.56
CA GLU A 516 111.49 35.19 -78.88
C GLU A 516 112.92 35.19 -78.32
N MET A 517 113.16 34.55 -77.17
CA MET A 517 114.49 34.42 -76.56
C MET A 517 115.31 33.27 -77.16
N GLU A 518 114.67 32.14 -77.49
CA GLU A 518 115.29 30.99 -78.14
C GLU A 518 115.76 31.32 -79.57
N THR A 519 114.95 32.07 -80.32
CA THR A 519 115.34 32.58 -81.65
C THR A 519 116.52 33.56 -81.56
N GLN A 520 116.52 34.47 -80.59
CA GLN A 520 117.68 35.33 -80.32
C GLN A 520 118.93 34.54 -79.91
N LEU A 521 118.79 33.48 -79.09
CA LEU A 521 119.90 32.58 -78.74
C LEU A 521 120.45 31.85 -79.97
N SER A 522 119.58 31.37 -80.87
CA SER A 522 119.97 30.75 -82.14
C SER A 522 120.78 31.73 -83.02
N GLU A 523 120.35 32.98 -83.15
CA GLU A 523 121.10 34.03 -83.86
C GLU A 523 122.45 34.40 -83.24
N LYS A 524 122.64 34.16 -81.94
CA LYS A 524 123.90 34.40 -81.23
C LYS A 524 124.83 33.20 -81.37
N ASN A 525 124.31 31.99 -81.17
CA ASN A 525 125.07 30.74 -81.30
C ASN A 525 125.60 30.57 -82.73
N THR A 526 124.77 30.80 -83.76
CA THR A 526 125.21 30.75 -85.17
C THR A 526 126.33 31.74 -85.52
N LYS A 527 126.42 32.90 -84.83
CA LYS A 527 127.56 33.83 -84.96
C LYS A 527 128.79 33.33 -84.22
N LEU A 528 128.62 32.73 -83.04
CA LEU A 528 129.71 32.11 -82.26
C LEU A 528 130.37 30.96 -83.04
N ASP A 529 129.54 30.11 -83.66
CA ASP A 529 129.91 29.00 -84.56
C ASP A 529 130.82 29.42 -85.72
N THR A 530 130.70 30.66 -86.21
CA THR A 530 131.55 31.21 -87.26
C THR A 530 132.90 31.74 -86.76
N TYR A 531 132.98 32.16 -85.48
CA TYR A 531 134.25 32.55 -84.87
C TYR A 531 135.09 31.34 -84.44
N GLU A 532 134.47 30.32 -83.83
CA GLU A 532 135.19 29.10 -83.43
C GLU A 532 135.84 28.35 -84.60
N ARG A 533 135.28 28.48 -85.81
CA ARG A 533 135.82 27.86 -87.02
C ARG A 533 137.12 28.56 -87.47
N LEU A 534 137.15 29.88 -87.37
CA LEU A 534 138.32 30.71 -87.67
C LEU A 534 139.47 30.52 -86.65
N GLU A 535 139.17 30.25 -85.38
CA GLU A 535 140.22 29.93 -84.39
C GLU A 535 140.87 28.56 -84.67
N LYS A 536 140.06 27.53 -84.98
CA LYS A 536 140.58 26.18 -85.31
C LYS A 536 141.52 26.20 -86.53
N GLU A 537 141.18 26.98 -87.55
CA GLU A 537 142.04 27.18 -88.73
C GLU A 537 143.39 27.89 -88.42
N MET A 538 143.49 28.64 -87.31
CA MET A 538 144.76 29.24 -86.87
C MET A 538 145.59 28.30 -85.99
N ASP A 539 144.96 27.51 -85.11
CA ASP A 539 145.67 26.60 -84.21
C ASP A 539 146.39 25.47 -84.97
N ASP A 540 145.77 24.87 -86.00
CA ASP A 540 146.40 23.83 -86.83
C ASP A 540 147.70 24.32 -87.52
N VAL A 541 147.71 25.58 -87.96
CA VAL A 541 148.90 26.22 -88.58
C VAL A 541 150.01 26.47 -87.56
N ILE A 542 149.65 26.83 -86.32
CA ILE A 542 150.62 26.98 -85.22
C ILE A 542 151.20 25.61 -84.83
N LEU A 543 150.39 24.55 -84.87
CA LEU A 543 150.83 23.19 -84.56
C LEU A 543 151.81 22.65 -85.61
N GLN A 544 151.48 22.74 -86.91
CA GLN A 544 152.38 22.34 -88.01
C GLN A 544 153.70 23.12 -88.00
N ALA A 545 153.68 24.42 -87.66
CA ALA A 545 154.88 25.23 -87.53
C ALA A 545 155.76 24.85 -86.31
N ALA A 546 155.19 24.20 -85.29
CA ALA A 546 155.92 23.83 -84.06
C ALA A 546 156.72 22.53 -84.20
N GLU A 547 156.29 21.60 -85.06
CA GLU A 547 156.92 20.27 -85.27
C GLU A 547 158.14 20.30 -86.21
N VAL A 548 158.37 21.39 -86.95
CA VAL A 548 159.54 21.53 -87.84
C VAL A 548 160.78 21.97 -87.05
N ASP A 549 161.81 21.13 -86.98
CA ASP A 549 163.04 21.39 -86.21
C ASP A 549 163.95 22.48 -86.80
N ASN A 550 163.74 22.89 -88.05
CA ASN A 550 164.65 23.72 -88.84
C ASN A 550 164.05 25.12 -89.09
N GLU A 551 164.61 26.18 -88.48
CA GLU A 551 163.96 27.51 -88.39
C GLU A 551 163.61 28.14 -89.76
N ASN A 552 164.52 28.04 -90.75
CA ASN A 552 164.31 28.55 -92.11
C ASN A 552 163.24 27.77 -92.90
N GLU A 553 162.84 26.61 -92.41
CA GLU A 553 161.88 25.70 -93.04
C GLU A 553 160.50 25.84 -92.37
N ALA A 554 160.47 26.05 -91.06
CA ALA A 554 159.28 26.50 -90.33
C ALA A 554 158.75 27.85 -90.87
N GLU A 555 159.62 28.82 -91.18
CA GLU A 555 159.18 30.10 -91.76
C GLU A 555 158.54 29.92 -93.15
N LYS A 556 158.96 28.91 -93.95
CA LYS A 556 158.27 28.53 -95.19
C LYS A 556 156.89 27.91 -94.95
N VAL A 557 156.75 27.04 -93.96
CA VAL A 557 155.45 26.41 -93.62
C VAL A 557 154.43 27.48 -93.21
N LEU A 558 154.83 28.43 -92.35
CA LEU A 558 154.02 29.62 -92.07
C LEU A 558 153.65 30.37 -93.36
N PHE A 559 154.63 30.66 -94.23
CA PHE A 559 154.37 31.42 -95.46
C PHE A 559 153.40 30.73 -96.42
N SER A 560 153.42 29.39 -96.51
CA SER A 560 152.49 28.62 -97.37
C SER A 560 151.02 28.73 -96.96
N TYR A 561 150.70 29.01 -95.70
CA TYR A 561 149.34 29.33 -95.23
C TYR A 561 149.00 30.83 -95.36
N GLY A 562 149.57 31.50 -96.36
CA GLY A 562 149.22 32.89 -96.73
C GLY A 562 149.86 33.98 -95.86
N TYR A 563 150.84 33.64 -95.02
CA TYR A 563 151.38 34.51 -93.97
C TYR A 563 152.35 35.59 -94.49
N GLY A 564 151.84 36.47 -95.35
CA GLY A 564 152.59 37.62 -95.89
C GLY A 564 151.73 38.82 -96.36
N ALA A 565 150.42 38.67 -96.54
CA ALA A 565 149.62 39.66 -97.27
C ALA A 565 148.91 40.74 -96.42
N ASN A 566 148.29 40.40 -95.27
CA ASN A 566 147.31 41.28 -94.61
C ASN A 566 147.22 41.20 -93.07
N VAL A 567 148.26 40.72 -92.37
CA VAL A 567 148.26 40.57 -90.90
C VAL A 567 149.00 41.74 -90.21
N PRO A 568 148.35 42.50 -89.29
CA PRO A 568 149.00 43.60 -88.57
C PRO A 568 150.23 43.18 -87.74
N SER A 569 151.23 44.08 -87.67
CA SER A 569 152.58 43.82 -87.15
C SER A 569 152.65 43.37 -85.67
N THR A 570 151.63 43.65 -84.87
CA THR A 570 151.52 43.20 -83.47
C THR A 570 151.21 41.70 -83.34
N ALA A 571 150.46 41.12 -84.28
CA ALA A 571 150.12 39.70 -84.28
C ALA A 571 151.34 38.83 -84.65
N LYS A 572 152.17 39.26 -85.62
CA LYS A 572 153.41 38.55 -86.02
C LYS A 572 154.31 38.24 -84.81
N ARG A 573 154.47 39.21 -83.90
CA ARG A 573 155.30 39.07 -82.69
C ARG A 573 154.68 38.13 -81.65
N ARG A 574 153.35 38.14 -81.49
CA ARG A 574 152.65 37.19 -80.61
C ARG A 574 152.83 35.76 -81.09
N MET A 575 152.63 35.48 -82.38
CA MET A 575 152.63 34.11 -82.90
C MET A 575 154.01 33.44 -82.81
N GLN A 576 155.10 34.20 -83.01
CA GLN A 576 156.47 33.73 -82.73
C GLN A 576 156.66 33.34 -81.25
N HIS A 577 156.13 34.12 -80.30
CA HIS A 577 156.15 33.75 -78.88
C HIS A 577 155.23 32.55 -78.58
N SER A 578 154.10 32.39 -79.26
CA SER A 578 153.20 31.23 -79.10
C SER A 578 153.89 29.91 -79.46
N VAL A 579 154.61 29.85 -80.58
CA VAL A 579 155.38 28.65 -80.99
C VAL A 579 156.47 28.31 -79.96
N GLN A 580 157.18 29.32 -79.43
CA GLN A 580 158.16 29.13 -78.36
C GLN A 580 157.51 28.67 -77.04
N LEU A 581 156.29 29.13 -76.72
CA LEU A 581 155.53 28.65 -75.56
C LEU A 581 155.07 27.21 -75.75
N ALA A 582 154.53 26.85 -76.92
CA ALA A 582 154.01 25.51 -77.21
C ALA A 582 155.08 24.42 -76.97
N ARG A 583 156.30 24.63 -77.48
CA ARG A 583 157.45 23.73 -77.22
C ARG A 583 157.78 23.57 -75.72
N ARG A 584 157.47 24.56 -74.87
CA ARG A 584 157.68 24.52 -73.42
C ARG A 584 156.50 23.91 -72.65
N VAL A 585 155.26 24.09 -73.13
CA VAL A 585 154.06 23.48 -72.53
C VAL A 585 154.06 21.96 -72.72
N LEU A 586 154.46 21.47 -73.90
CA LEU A 586 154.55 20.04 -74.23
C LEU A 586 155.48 19.24 -73.28
N GLN A 587 156.49 19.89 -72.68
CA GLN A 587 157.34 19.28 -71.66
C GLN A 587 156.66 19.19 -70.28
N LEU A 588 155.79 20.15 -69.94
CA LEU A 588 155.11 20.24 -68.64
C LEU A 588 153.90 19.30 -68.54
N GLU A 589 153.17 19.05 -69.64
CA GLU A 589 152.04 18.12 -69.65
C GLU A 589 152.45 16.66 -69.35
N ARG A 590 153.66 16.26 -69.79
CA ARG A 590 154.26 14.97 -69.47
C ARG A 590 154.53 14.77 -67.97
N ALA A 591 154.67 15.85 -67.19
CA ALA A 591 154.74 15.78 -65.74
C ALA A 591 153.35 15.79 -65.08
N ASN A 592 152.42 16.61 -65.59
CA ASN A 592 151.08 16.79 -65.01
C ASN A 592 150.21 15.51 -65.09
N THR A 593 150.41 14.70 -66.14
CA THR A 593 149.77 13.38 -66.29
C THR A 593 150.21 12.34 -65.26
N SER A 594 151.35 12.54 -64.57
CA SER A 594 151.77 11.70 -63.44
C SER A 594 150.89 11.95 -62.20
N MET A 595 150.79 13.21 -61.77
CA MET A 595 150.05 13.65 -60.57
C MET A 595 148.60 13.15 -60.55
N ARG A 596 147.92 13.16 -61.71
CA ARG A 596 146.52 12.73 -61.83
C ARG A 596 146.29 11.26 -61.46
N LYS A 597 147.31 10.39 -61.53
CA LYS A 597 147.19 8.97 -61.14
C LYS A 597 147.19 8.74 -59.63
N GLU A 598 147.60 9.73 -58.83
CA GLU A 598 147.59 9.61 -57.37
C GLU A 598 146.23 10.01 -56.78
N ILE A 599 145.55 11.00 -57.38
CA ILE A 599 144.22 11.47 -56.94
C ILE A 599 143.16 10.36 -56.99
N GLU A 600 143.19 9.47 -57.98
CA GLU A 600 142.26 8.33 -58.06
C GLU A 600 142.48 7.28 -56.95
N ARG A 601 143.68 7.19 -56.35
CA ARG A 601 143.95 6.27 -55.24
C ARG A 601 143.32 6.71 -53.92
N GLU A 602 143.12 8.01 -53.72
CA GLU A 602 142.41 8.51 -52.53
C GLU A 602 140.90 8.32 -52.65
N LYS A 603 140.31 8.54 -53.85
CA LYS A 603 138.89 8.27 -54.11
C LYS A 603 138.47 6.83 -53.78
N THR A 604 139.35 5.85 -54.01
CA THR A 604 139.05 4.44 -53.68
C THR A 604 138.97 4.20 -52.17
N LYS A 605 139.73 4.92 -51.34
CA LYS A 605 139.61 4.84 -49.87
C LYS A 605 138.31 5.46 -49.38
N THR A 606 137.88 6.58 -49.98
CA THR A 606 136.63 7.26 -49.60
C THR A 606 135.40 6.35 -49.75
N LYS A 607 135.43 5.40 -50.70
CA LYS A 607 134.35 4.40 -50.86
C LYS A 607 134.30 3.36 -49.74
N GLN A 608 135.45 2.94 -49.21
CA GLN A 608 135.51 1.93 -48.14
C GLN A 608 134.85 2.43 -46.85
N PHE A 609 135.09 3.69 -46.47
CA PHE A 609 134.43 4.33 -45.33
C PHE A 609 132.90 4.47 -45.48
N ALA A 610 132.36 4.47 -46.71
CA ALA A 610 130.92 4.51 -46.95
C ALA A 610 130.24 3.16 -46.68
N GLU A 611 130.96 2.05 -46.90
CA GLU A 611 130.47 0.69 -46.62
C GLU A 611 130.50 0.39 -45.11
N GLU A 612 131.51 0.89 -44.38
CA GLU A 612 131.55 0.85 -42.92
C GLU A 612 130.37 1.63 -42.30
N LEU A 613 130.04 2.81 -42.82
CA LEU A 613 128.89 3.61 -42.38
C LEU A 613 127.55 2.85 -42.50
N ALA A 614 127.37 2.08 -43.56
CA ALA A 614 126.18 1.25 -43.77
C ALA A 614 126.05 0.15 -42.70
N SER A 615 127.16 -0.49 -42.32
CA SER A 615 127.16 -1.49 -41.23
C SER A 615 126.84 -0.88 -39.86
N SER A 616 127.27 0.37 -39.62
CA SER A 616 127.00 1.10 -38.38
C SER A 616 125.51 1.41 -38.21
N ASN A 617 124.81 1.78 -39.29
CA ASN A 617 123.36 2.02 -39.26
C ASN A 617 122.54 0.75 -38.97
N ALA A 618 122.97 -0.43 -39.42
CA ALA A 618 122.29 -1.69 -39.09
C ALA A 618 122.33 -2.01 -37.58
N ILE A 619 123.40 -1.60 -36.89
CA ILE A 619 123.53 -1.70 -35.43
C ILE A 619 122.67 -0.63 -34.72
N LEU A 620 122.46 0.53 -35.34
CA LEU A 620 121.64 1.62 -34.82
C LEU A 620 120.16 1.24 -34.69
N ASP A 621 119.58 0.55 -35.68
CA ASP A 621 118.20 0.04 -35.58
C ASP A 621 118.04 -1.02 -34.49
N GLN A 622 119.06 -1.86 -34.29
CA GLN A 622 119.09 -2.84 -33.20
C GLN A 622 119.17 -2.15 -31.81
N ALA A 623 119.65 -0.92 -31.73
CA ALA A 623 119.74 -0.13 -30.50
C ALA A 623 118.44 0.63 -30.12
N GLN A 624 117.41 0.70 -30.98
CA GLN A 624 116.18 1.45 -30.69
C GLN A 624 115.12 0.69 -29.86
N GLN A 625 115.35 -0.58 -29.52
CA GLN A 625 114.40 -1.38 -28.71
C GLN A 625 113.95 -0.73 -27.38
N PRO A 626 114.78 0.00 -26.60
CA PRO A 626 114.34 0.60 -25.34
C PRO A 626 113.25 1.67 -25.49
N TYR A 627 113.24 2.43 -26.59
CA TYR A 627 112.28 3.51 -26.79
C TYR A 627 110.88 3.00 -27.14
N ASN A 628 110.78 1.91 -27.89
CA ASN A 628 109.49 1.23 -28.12
C ASN A 628 108.94 0.63 -26.82
N TYR A 629 109.78 0.00 -26.00
CA TYR A 629 109.39 -0.52 -24.68
C TYR A 629 108.92 0.59 -23.74
N LEU A 630 109.51 1.78 -23.80
CA LEU A 630 109.06 2.95 -23.03
C LEU A 630 107.69 3.46 -23.51
N ILE A 631 107.44 3.49 -24.82
CA ILE A 631 106.14 3.89 -25.39
C ILE A 631 105.03 2.90 -25.01
N GLU A 632 105.29 1.60 -25.00
CA GLU A 632 104.33 0.61 -24.50
C GLU A 632 104.15 0.68 -22.98
N SER A 633 105.22 0.88 -22.22
CA SER A 633 105.14 1.11 -20.76
C SER A 633 104.25 2.30 -20.40
N ILE A 634 104.27 3.38 -21.19
CA ILE A 634 103.38 4.54 -21.02
C ILE A 634 101.93 4.14 -21.34
N LYS A 635 101.67 3.47 -22.47
CA LYS A 635 100.31 3.01 -22.85
C LYS A 635 99.71 2.03 -21.83
N VAL A 636 100.52 1.17 -21.21
CA VAL A 636 100.09 0.27 -20.12
C VAL A 636 99.78 1.07 -18.85
N ARG A 637 100.60 2.06 -18.49
CA ARG A 637 100.30 2.98 -17.38
C ARG A 637 99.01 3.76 -17.61
N ASP A 638 98.75 4.28 -18.80
CA ASP A 638 97.51 5.03 -19.10
C ASP A 638 96.26 4.13 -18.99
N ARG A 639 96.37 2.83 -19.31
CA ARG A 639 95.31 1.85 -19.05
C ARG A 639 95.12 1.60 -17.55
N GLN A 640 96.20 1.43 -16.79
CA GLN A 640 96.13 1.27 -15.34
C GLN A 640 95.57 2.51 -14.64
N VAL A 641 95.94 3.72 -15.07
CA VAL A 641 95.39 4.99 -14.55
C VAL A 641 93.89 5.05 -14.82
N LYS A 642 93.40 4.68 -16.02
CA LYS A 642 91.96 4.63 -16.31
C LYS A 642 91.22 3.54 -15.53
N GLN A 643 91.84 2.40 -15.25
CA GLN A 643 91.29 1.37 -14.38
C GLN A 643 91.23 1.83 -12.92
N GLN A 644 92.28 2.49 -12.42
CA GLN A 644 92.32 3.07 -11.08
C GLN A 644 91.33 4.23 -10.94
N GLN A 645 91.15 5.08 -11.95
CA GLN A 645 90.13 6.13 -11.97
C GLN A 645 88.72 5.52 -11.88
N LYS A 646 88.40 4.48 -12.67
CA LYS A 646 87.12 3.75 -12.50
C LYS A 646 86.98 3.08 -11.13
N HIS A 647 88.08 2.57 -10.57
CA HIS A 647 88.04 1.98 -9.23
C HIS A 647 87.81 3.04 -8.15
N ILE A 648 88.36 4.25 -8.33
CA ILE A 648 88.09 5.43 -7.50
C ILE A 648 86.64 5.88 -7.68
N GLU A 649 86.09 5.96 -8.90
CA GLU A 649 84.66 6.27 -9.12
C GLU A 649 83.72 5.27 -8.42
N MET A 650 84.05 3.97 -8.46
CA MET A 650 83.30 2.96 -7.70
C MET A 650 83.50 3.12 -6.18
N LEU A 651 84.73 3.34 -5.70
CA LEU A 651 85.01 3.56 -4.28
C LEU A 651 84.44 4.88 -3.76
N GLU A 652 84.26 5.90 -4.59
CA GLU A 652 83.55 7.14 -4.26
C GLU A 652 82.04 6.96 -4.23
N HIS A 653 81.48 6.11 -5.10
CA HIS A 653 80.08 5.72 -5.05
C HIS A 653 79.80 4.85 -3.81
N ASP A 654 80.69 3.91 -3.50
CA ASP A 654 80.57 3.05 -2.33
C ASP A 654 80.91 3.81 -1.03
N LEU A 655 81.80 4.80 -1.07
CA LEU A 655 81.95 5.79 0.02
C LEU A 655 80.70 6.64 0.17
N ARG A 656 80.05 7.09 -0.91
CA ARG A 656 78.78 7.82 -0.83
C ARG A 656 77.65 6.96 -0.24
N LYS A 657 77.57 5.67 -0.60
CA LYS A 657 76.67 4.71 0.06
C LYS A 657 77.03 4.48 1.52
N LEU A 658 78.30 4.30 1.84
CA LEU A 658 78.76 4.18 3.22
C LEU A 658 78.59 5.48 4.00
N GLU A 659 78.53 6.65 3.34
CA GLU A 659 78.16 7.93 3.94
C GLU A 659 76.65 8.06 4.13
N GLU A 660 75.83 7.59 3.20
CA GLU A 660 74.37 7.46 3.36
C GLU A 660 74.04 6.51 4.52
N GLU A 661 74.54 5.27 4.50
CA GLU A 661 74.45 4.28 5.59
C GLU A 661 75.05 4.82 6.89
N ARG A 662 76.14 5.59 6.86
CA ARG A 662 76.70 6.27 8.04
C ARG A 662 75.83 7.43 8.49
N THR A 663 75.10 8.13 7.64
CA THR A 663 74.12 9.14 8.06
C THR A 663 72.86 8.51 8.62
N GLU A 664 72.39 7.37 8.09
CA GLU A 664 71.32 6.57 8.70
C GLU A 664 71.76 5.99 10.04
N MET A 665 72.99 5.45 10.13
CA MET A 665 73.59 5.00 11.38
C MET A 665 73.91 6.15 12.34
N ILE A 666 74.15 7.38 11.86
CA ILE A 666 74.26 8.58 12.71
C ILE A 666 72.88 9.04 13.15
N GLN A 667 71.83 8.97 12.33
CA GLN A 667 70.45 9.25 12.74
C GLN A 667 69.99 8.22 13.78
N SER A 668 70.22 6.93 13.53
CA SER A 668 69.95 5.83 14.46
C SER A 668 70.80 5.94 15.73
N LYS A 669 72.10 6.27 15.62
CA LYS A 669 72.96 6.60 16.77
C LYS A 669 72.45 7.83 17.51
N ASN A 670 71.96 8.87 16.85
CA ASN A 670 71.45 10.08 17.48
C ASN A 670 70.09 9.82 18.16
N GLN A 671 69.27 8.94 17.59
CA GLN A 671 68.05 8.44 18.21
C GLN A 671 68.39 7.63 19.48
N MET A 672 69.32 6.68 19.36
CA MET A 672 69.88 5.93 20.49
C MET A 672 70.67 6.81 21.45
N ALA A 673 71.19 7.97 21.04
CA ALA A 673 71.88 8.95 21.87
C ALA A 673 70.92 9.89 22.58
N LEU A 674 69.73 10.16 22.04
CA LEU A 674 68.62 10.78 22.78
C LEU A 674 68.07 9.81 23.84
N ASP A 675 67.97 8.52 23.52
CA ASP A 675 67.66 7.50 24.52
C ASP A 675 68.83 7.24 25.49
N LEU A 676 70.09 7.42 25.08
CA LEU A 676 71.25 7.38 25.98
C LEU A 676 71.42 8.67 26.79
N GLU A 677 71.04 9.85 26.31
CA GLU A 677 70.97 11.08 27.11
C GLU A 677 69.80 11.03 28.09
N ARG A 678 68.70 10.33 27.77
CA ARG A 678 67.71 9.91 28.77
C ARG A 678 68.29 8.99 29.83
N LEU A 679 69.27 8.15 29.51
CA LEU A 679 69.97 7.24 30.43
C LEU A 679 71.26 7.82 31.05
N LEU A 680 71.74 8.98 30.57
CA LEU A 680 72.95 9.66 31.04
C LEU A 680 72.66 10.97 31.76
N ASN A 681 71.51 11.61 31.54
CA ASN A 681 70.93 12.53 32.53
C ASN A 681 70.40 11.77 33.76
N GLN A 682 70.30 10.44 33.69
CA GLN A 682 70.20 9.52 34.84
C GLN A 682 71.58 9.11 35.39
N ARG A 683 72.68 9.83 35.06
CA ARG A 683 74.05 9.42 35.43
C ARG A 683 75.11 10.52 35.60
N GLU A 684 75.31 11.43 34.65
CA GLU A 684 76.46 12.38 34.64
C GLU A 684 76.26 13.60 35.56
N GLU A 685 75.29 13.45 36.46
CA GLU A 685 75.23 13.91 37.84
C GLU A 685 76.57 13.58 38.63
N MET A 686 77.79 13.92 38.13
CA MET A 686 79.07 13.33 38.64
C MET A 686 80.48 13.98 38.42
N ALA A 687 80.76 14.93 37.50
CA ALA A 687 82.11 15.06 36.86
C ALA A 687 83.03 16.31 37.13
N MET A 688 84.30 16.26 36.61
CA MET A 688 85.30 17.33 36.26
C MET A 688 86.63 17.54 37.06
N MET A 689 87.79 17.70 36.35
CA MET A 689 89.04 18.53 36.62
C MET A 689 90.39 17.95 36.05
N LYS A 690 91.34 18.77 35.49
CA LYS A 690 92.81 18.41 35.31
C LYS A 690 93.81 19.50 34.79
N GLN A 691 95.12 19.25 35.02
CA GLN A 691 96.39 19.77 34.40
C GLN A 691 96.77 21.28 34.51
N VAL A 692 97.20 21.93 33.41
CA VAL A 692 98.26 22.98 33.33
C VAL A 692 99.67 22.47 33.70
N LEU A 693 100.74 23.02 33.11
CA LEU A 693 102.14 22.55 33.26
C LEU A 693 103.03 22.80 32.00
N MET A 694 103.37 24.07 31.77
CA MET A 694 104.65 24.61 31.23
C MET A 694 105.26 24.06 29.90
N GLY A 695 105.48 25.00 28.96
CA GLY A 695 106.43 24.83 27.85
C GLY A 695 106.67 26.14 27.06
N MET A 696 107.42 27.10 27.62
CA MET A 696 107.73 28.40 26.98
C MET A 696 109.09 29.02 27.42
N SER A 697 110.07 28.22 27.84
CA SER A 697 111.29 28.74 28.48
C SER A 697 112.54 28.72 27.59
N ALA A 698 113.29 29.83 27.60
CA ALA A 698 114.62 29.93 27.00
C ALA A 698 115.70 29.90 28.11
N ARG A 699 116.20 28.70 28.44
CA ARG A 699 117.35 28.53 29.34
C ARG A 699 117.95 27.12 29.21
N GLN A 700 119.27 27.03 29.42
CA GLN A 700 120.06 25.80 29.56
C GLN A 700 120.23 24.99 28.26
N GLU A 701 121.45 24.57 27.89
CA GLU A 701 122.27 23.50 28.49
C GLU A 701 121.52 22.15 28.56
N SER A 702 122.11 21.00 28.25
CA SER A 702 123.39 20.61 27.62
C SER A 702 123.39 19.08 27.49
N ARG A 703 124.48 18.48 26.96
CA ARG A 703 124.95 17.12 27.32
C ARG A 703 124.08 15.92 26.84
N GLN A 704 124.71 14.89 26.27
CA GLN A 704 125.07 13.59 26.89
C GLN A 704 123.87 12.83 27.50
N LYS A 705 123.68 11.51 27.29
CA LYS A 705 124.67 10.44 26.99
C LYS A 705 123.95 9.18 26.43
N GLY A 706 124.69 8.27 25.77
CA GLY A 706 124.33 6.84 25.66
C GLY A 706 124.81 6.06 26.91
N PRO A 707 125.02 4.72 26.90
CA PRO A 707 124.92 3.71 25.82
C PRO A 707 123.73 2.72 26.08
N GLY A 708 123.58 1.49 25.56
CA GLY A 708 124.36 0.61 24.65
C GLY A 708 123.41 -0.38 23.92
N GLU A 709 123.79 -1.17 22.90
CA GLU A 709 124.71 -2.34 22.92
C GLU A 709 124.25 -3.46 23.91
N VAL A 710 124.14 -4.76 23.57
CA VAL A 710 124.79 -5.60 22.52
C VAL A 710 123.84 -6.70 21.93
N SER A 711 124.13 -7.13 20.70
CA SER A 711 123.73 -8.33 19.89
C SER A 711 122.86 -9.50 20.42
N ARG A 712 121.99 -9.99 19.50
CA ARG A 712 121.98 -11.33 18.82
C ARG A 712 122.82 -12.48 19.44
N PRO A 713 122.41 -13.79 19.35
CA PRO A 713 122.13 -14.42 18.03
C PRO A 713 121.18 -15.68 17.93
N LYS A 714 120.79 -16.03 16.68
CA LYS A 714 120.68 -17.40 16.03
C LYS A 714 119.93 -18.56 16.76
N SER A 715 118.80 -19.11 16.29
CA SER A 715 118.49 -19.97 15.09
C SER A 715 118.60 -21.51 15.33
N ALA A 716 117.84 -22.44 14.72
CA ALA A 716 116.67 -22.37 13.81
C ALA A 716 115.51 -23.33 14.26
N SER A 717 115.06 -24.48 13.68
CA SER A 717 115.40 -25.25 12.45
C SER A 717 114.41 -26.41 12.16
N LEU A 718 113.99 -26.64 10.89
CA LEU A 718 113.57 -27.94 10.25
C LEU A 718 112.27 -28.66 10.76
N HIS A 719 111.52 -29.54 10.05
CA HIS A 719 111.41 -29.92 8.61
C HIS A 719 110.12 -30.72 8.25
N LEU A 720 109.65 -30.65 6.97
CA LEU A 720 109.07 -31.69 6.06
C LEU A 720 107.97 -32.70 6.52
N SER A 721 107.10 -33.32 5.71
CA SER A 721 107.15 -33.88 4.32
C SER A 721 105.72 -34.29 3.81
N ARG A 722 105.44 -34.95 2.67
CA ARG A 722 105.81 -34.79 1.22
C ARG A 722 105.18 -35.92 0.35
N SER A 723 104.42 -35.61 -0.72
CA SER A 723 104.33 -36.45 -1.95
C SER A 723 103.66 -35.68 -3.12
N GLN A 724 104.37 -35.40 -4.23
CA GLN A 724 104.30 -36.07 -5.57
C GLN A 724 103.05 -35.69 -6.41
N ARG A 725 103.19 -34.92 -7.52
CA ARG A 725 103.58 -35.30 -8.92
C ARG A 725 102.45 -36.03 -9.68
N ARG A 726 102.10 -35.81 -10.95
CA ARG A 726 102.46 -34.93 -12.11
C ARG A 726 101.12 -34.63 -12.87
N ASN A 727 100.90 -33.71 -13.82
CA ASN A 727 101.55 -32.56 -14.47
C ASN A 727 100.40 -31.80 -15.25
N ASP A 728 100.54 -30.69 -15.99
CA ASP A 728 101.66 -29.81 -16.38
C ASP A 728 101.23 -28.31 -16.27
N PHE A 729 101.67 -27.42 -17.16
CA PHE A 729 101.44 -25.95 -17.21
C PHE A 729 100.77 -25.53 -18.56
N GLU A 730 100.29 -24.30 -18.83
CA GLU A 730 100.51 -22.98 -18.23
C GLU A 730 99.25 -22.06 -18.36
N LEU A 731 99.27 -20.82 -17.84
CA LEU A 731 98.17 -19.84 -17.93
C LEU A 731 98.42 -18.78 -19.02
N HIS A 732 97.35 -18.23 -19.64
CA HIS A 732 97.24 -16.80 -19.96
C HIS A 732 95.78 -16.37 -20.29
N ASP A 733 95.60 -15.09 -20.64
CA ASP A 733 94.37 -14.29 -20.48
C ASP A 733 93.31 -14.38 -21.60
N ASP A 734 92.19 -13.69 -21.31
CA ASP A 734 91.29 -12.97 -22.21
C ASP A 734 90.36 -13.69 -23.23
N LEU A 735 89.08 -13.30 -23.14
CA LEU A 735 88.14 -12.85 -24.21
C LEU A 735 88.33 -13.45 -25.64
N GLU A 736 87.29 -13.99 -26.29
CA GLU A 736 86.28 -13.16 -26.96
C GLU A 736 84.91 -13.86 -27.24
N VAL A 737 83.84 -13.07 -27.12
CA VAL A 737 82.66 -12.90 -28.03
C VAL A 737 82.13 -14.10 -28.86
N PHE A 738 80.84 -14.47 -28.69
CA PHE A 738 79.76 -14.28 -29.71
C PHE A 738 78.33 -14.71 -29.25
N LYS A 739 77.38 -13.78 -29.48
CA LYS A 739 75.90 -13.79 -29.77
C LYS A 739 75.13 -15.14 -29.99
N PRO A 740 73.77 -15.15 -30.11
CA PRO A 740 72.69 -14.21 -29.68
C PRO A 740 71.50 -14.92 -28.95
N GLY A 741 70.43 -14.20 -28.55
CA GLY A 741 69.11 -14.84 -28.31
C GLY A 741 68.04 -14.00 -27.55
N PRO A 742 66.72 -14.17 -27.78
CA PRO A 742 65.65 -13.35 -27.18
C PRO A 742 64.57 -14.13 -26.37
N LEU A 743 63.50 -13.43 -25.94
CA LEU A 743 62.25 -13.93 -25.30
C LEU A 743 62.42 -14.38 -23.82
N SER A 744 61.40 -14.45 -22.94
CA SER A 744 60.07 -13.80 -22.80
C SER A 744 59.51 -14.14 -21.38
N MET A 745 58.35 -13.58 -20.98
CA MET A 745 57.59 -13.87 -19.73
C MET A 745 58.29 -13.40 -18.41
N THR A 746 57.65 -13.15 -17.26
CA THR A 746 56.24 -13.23 -16.74
C THR A 746 55.92 -12.01 -15.82
N GLN A 747 54.65 -11.82 -15.44
CA GLN A 747 54.13 -10.87 -14.41
C GLN A 747 53.48 -11.64 -13.22
N PRO A 748 52.77 -11.00 -12.24
CA PRO A 748 53.01 -9.79 -11.44
C PRO A 748 53.38 -10.26 -9.99
N PRO A 749 52.72 -9.94 -8.82
CA PRO A 749 51.82 -8.84 -8.38
C PRO A 749 52.51 -7.45 -8.37
N GLN A 750 51.96 -6.29 -7.97
CA GLN A 750 50.69 -5.80 -7.36
C GLN A 750 50.44 -5.89 -5.84
N LEU A 751 50.22 -4.72 -5.22
CA LEU A 751 49.34 -4.56 -4.06
C LEU A 751 48.55 -3.22 -4.11
N GLY A 752 47.55 -3.15 -4.99
CA GLY A 752 46.62 -2.03 -5.09
C GLY A 752 45.41 -2.20 -4.17
N LYS A 753 45.13 -1.23 -3.29
CA LYS A 753 43.91 -1.20 -2.45
C LYS A 753 42.64 -1.11 -3.32
N LYS A 754 41.54 -1.79 -2.91
CA LYS A 754 40.08 -1.60 -3.20
C LYS A 754 39.35 -2.93 -2.81
N LEU A 755 38.08 -3.07 -2.41
CA LEU A 755 36.91 -2.16 -2.22
C LEU A 755 35.80 -2.82 -1.37
N LYS A 756 35.02 -2.00 -0.60
CA LYS A 756 33.57 -2.20 -0.28
C LYS A 756 33.22 -3.46 0.58
N LYS A 757 31.99 -3.69 1.08
CA LYS A 757 30.66 -3.00 1.00
C LYS A 757 29.75 -3.36 2.21
N LYS A 758 28.64 -2.61 2.39
CA LYS A 758 27.37 -3.00 3.08
C LYS A 758 27.45 -3.13 4.64
N ASN A 759 26.37 -3.04 5.42
CA ASN A 759 24.95 -2.70 5.17
C ASN A 759 24.25 -2.18 6.45
N ALA A 760 23.20 -1.33 6.32
CA ALA A 760 22.08 -1.13 7.28
C ALA A 760 22.41 -0.69 8.74
N SER A 761 21.48 -0.23 9.60
CA SER A 761 20.13 0.34 9.42
C SER A 761 19.67 1.03 10.72
N GLN A 762 18.88 2.11 10.60
CA GLN A 762 17.86 2.64 11.53
C GLN A 762 18.12 2.72 13.06
N ALA A 763 17.72 3.85 13.65
CA ALA A 763 17.54 4.02 15.09
C ALA A 763 16.09 4.45 15.39
N THR A 764 15.49 3.96 16.48
CA THR A 764 14.43 4.65 17.24
C THR A 764 14.21 4.05 18.64
N ASN A 765 14.42 4.89 19.66
CA ASN A 765 13.62 5.12 20.86
C ASN A 765 12.81 4.00 21.57
N TYR A 766 13.13 3.85 22.86
CA TYR A 766 12.25 3.71 24.03
C TYR A 766 11.19 2.58 24.11
N SER A 767 11.38 1.72 25.12
CA SER A 767 10.36 0.78 25.61
C SER A 767 9.33 1.45 26.52
N LYS A 768 8.19 0.78 26.71
CA LYS A 768 7.05 1.18 27.55
C LYS A 768 7.18 0.61 28.97
N VAL A 769 6.54 1.25 29.96
CA VAL A 769 5.35 0.74 30.70
C VAL A 769 5.15 1.55 31.99
N TYR A 770 3.86 1.76 32.31
CA TYR A 770 3.30 2.47 33.47
C TYR A 770 3.83 2.04 34.85
N GLY A 771 3.92 3.01 35.77
CA GLY A 771 3.82 2.77 37.21
C GLY A 771 2.36 2.83 37.69
N TYR A 772 2.06 2.13 38.79
CA TYR A 772 0.76 2.17 39.47
C TYR A 772 0.80 3.15 40.66
N ALA A 773 -0.20 4.05 40.78
CA ALA A 773 -0.67 4.59 42.06
C ALA A 773 -2.02 5.34 41.95
N THR A 774 -3.04 4.82 42.64
CA THR A 774 -4.18 5.53 43.27
C THR A 774 -4.71 6.85 42.68
N LYS A 775 -5.97 6.81 42.21
CA LYS A 775 -7.11 7.14 43.08
C LYS A 775 -8.34 6.31 42.73
#